data_AF-M5PQ41-F1
#
_entry.id   AF-M5PQ41-F1
#
_cell.length_a   1.000
_cell.length_b   1.000
_cell.length_c   1.000
_cell.angle_alpha   90.00
_cell.angle_beta   90.00
_cell.angle_gamma   90.00
#
_symmetry.space_group_name_H-M   'P 1'
#
loop_
_entity.id
_entity.type
_entity.pdbx_description
1 polymer ?
#
loop_
_entity_poly.entity_id
_entity_poly.type
_entity_poly.pdbx_seq_one_letter_code
_entity_poly.pdbx_strand_id
1 'polypeptide(L)'
;MGWAGKHLSESDRERIARGLFEVDENMSTDEWLNGKCPLHDDQRPSFGYNFKEDVYHCQAGCSPDGDLINLYCQVHQLDQREGFKDFKAKFGQGADDGAGLKLVKGASGKGKPSKADQVISEDIWQRMQPMPQAWLDKLARTRGWTAEVIRRLDLRVGSVRLNKSGELIEIERPERIAMPVRDTGGKLRNIRLYKPGGDPKIISWAKAYGSARLFPAQPRPDETILLCEGEPDTLCALSHGFNAITQTSKTNTFSKDQAAKFRGRDVVICYDADEPGQEYATKHAKALAGVAKSLRLLSWPDFMGRLPDGNWPKKHGEDLTDFFVKHDKCPDDLRELIAQAEPFGPPSPSEAGPGQFFAMGLGGRVSFKPRFLAERVVQDVPLLNDTKTGALYRWNGRYFEDYAFDQVRLLCLRYLANESTQQRINDAAGQARILSTIPHGRQVNDRDGWVCVRNGMLNLHSLEVAAHAQDYYATYELGVEFNPDSGRKCERWLRYLEMNVQTPRAIAQLQEFFGYCLTRDTRYQKCLILFGPGEDGKSIALNILREMVGAQNCAAVTFRDLEDQFHRATLYNKLLNISTELGSDALESQYFKAIVSGDPINAAFKHQDAFEFKPFCKLAYATNKLPRVLDNSHGYFRRLLPISFKRQFLEGDPDRDPYLESKLLEELSEIFQWSLVGLHRLIKQGRFTDCEETQDLLLDYKRLNNPVLAFAEDRCALGDGYSVKKDDLYDSYRDYCRKSGYSIMHKENFFRELYAAVNTLRAARPRIDGRREWRIEGIAIASEFTS
;
A
#
# COMPACT_ATOMS: atom_id res chain seq x y z
N MET A 1 -23.80 11.63 -39.53
CA MET A 1 -24.11 10.64 -40.57
C MET A 1 -23.24 9.41 -40.43
N GLY A 2 -23.89 8.26 -40.21
CA GLY A 2 -23.29 6.93 -40.13
C GLY A 2 -22.72 6.44 -41.46
N TRP A 3 -22.33 5.17 -41.54
CA TRP A 3 -21.79 4.60 -42.77
C TRP A 3 -22.84 4.55 -43.89
N ALA A 4 -24.10 4.22 -43.57
CA ALA A 4 -25.18 4.19 -44.56
C ALA A 4 -25.40 5.56 -45.21
N GLY A 5 -25.47 6.64 -44.42
CA GLY A 5 -25.60 8.01 -44.96
C GLY A 5 -24.42 8.49 -45.81
N LYS A 6 -23.24 7.87 -45.72
CA LYS A 6 -22.06 8.22 -46.53
C LYS A 6 -21.91 7.39 -47.80
N HIS A 7 -22.51 6.19 -47.84
CA HIS A 7 -22.21 5.19 -48.86
C HIS A 7 -23.44 4.67 -49.62
N LEU A 8 -24.65 4.99 -49.18
CA LEU A 8 -25.91 4.63 -49.83
C LEU A 8 -26.65 5.87 -50.34
N SER A 9 -27.36 5.71 -51.46
CA SER A 9 -28.26 6.77 -51.97
C SER A 9 -29.43 7.00 -51.00
N GLU A 10 -30.10 8.15 -51.08
CA GLU A 10 -31.35 8.39 -50.34
C GLU A 10 -32.40 7.33 -50.67
N SER A 11 -32.54 6.97 -51.94
CA SER A 11 -33.44 5.90 -52.40
C SER A 11 -33.11 4.52 -51.84
N ASP A 12 -31.82 4.21 -51.65
CA ASP A 12 -31.42 2.93 -51.03
C ASP A 12 -31.73 2.90 -49.55
N ARG A 13 -31.46 4.01 -48.84
CA ARG A 13 -31.78 4.15 -47.41
C ARG A 13 -33.27 4.04 -47.17
N GLU A 14 -34.08 4.70 -47.99
CA GLU A 14 -35.54 4.62 -47.93
C GLU A 14 -36.02 3.17 -48.17
N ARG A 15 -35.55 2.52 -49.24
CA ARG A 15 -35.92 1.14 -49.59
C ARG A 15 -35.56 0.14 -48.48
N ILE A 16 -34.37 0.27 -47.89
CA ILE A 16 -33.92 -0.61 -46.81
C ILE A 16 -34.76 -0.38 -45.55
N ALA A 17 -35.00 0.89 -45.17
CA ALA A 17 -35.79 1.24 -44.00
C ALA A 17 -37.24 0.72 -44.08
N ARG A 18 -37.87 0.79 -45.26
CA ARG A 18 -39.20 0.20 -45.53
C ARG A 18 -39.24 -1.32 -45.36
N GLY A 19 -38.09 -1.99 -45.38
CA GLY A 19 -37.95 -3.42 -45.06
C GLY A 19 -37.77 -3.74 -43.58
N LEU A 20 -37.52 -2.73 -42.73
CA LEU A 20 -37.20 -2.89 -41.31
C LEU A 20 -38.38 -2.60 -40.37
N PHE A 21 -39.36 -1.82 -40.80
CA PHE A 21 -40.57 -1.54 -40.02
C PHE A 21 -41.78 -1.24 -40.92
N GLU A 22 -42.97 -1.33 -40.33
CA GLU A 22 -44.23 -1.05 -41.03
C GLU A 22 -44.46 0.46 -41.11
N VAL A 23 -44.32 1.01 -42.33
CA VAL A 23 -44.49 2.44 -42.63
C VAL A 23 -45.97 2.77 -42.86
N ASP A 24 -46.44 3.85 -42.24
CA ASP A 24 -47.74 4.45 -42.51
C ASP A 24 -47.57 5.59 -43.52
N GLU A 25 -48.03 5.38 -44.75
CA GLU A 25 -47.91 6.34 -45.84
C GLU A 25 -48.66 7.65 -45.57
N ASN A 26 -49.72 7.63 -44.74
CA ASN A 26 -50.48 8.84 -44.42
C ASN A 26 -49.78 9.72 -43.37
N MET A 27 -48.80 9.17 -42.65
CA MET A 27 -48.02 9.86 -41.62
C MET A 27 -46.58 10.16 -42.04
N SER A 28 -46.16 9.64 -43.19
CA SER A 28 -44.84 9.86 -43.77
C SER A 28 -44.80 11.17 -44.55
N THR A 29 -43.60 11.76 -44.66
CA THR A 29 -43.36 13.00 -45.43
C THR A 29 -42.30 12.74 -46.49
N ASP A 30 -41.99 13.73 -47.32
CA ASP A 30 -40.95 13.64 -48.36
C ASP A 30 -39.53 13.33 -47.84
N GLU A 31 -39.32 13.28 -46.52
CA GLU A 31 -38.02 13.01 -45.89
C GLU A 31 -38.09 11.98 -44.74
N TRP A 32 -39.29 11.77 -44.16
CA TRP A 32 -39.49 10.89 -43.01
C TRP A 32 -40.42 9.73 -43.34
N LEU A 33 -39.95 8.52 -43.06
CA LEU A 33 -40.79 7.33 -42.96
C LEU A 33 -41.28 7.19 -41.52
N ASN A 34 -42.58 7.30 -41.28
CA ASN A 34 -43.17 7.18 -39.96
C ASN A 34 -44.05 5.93 -39.86
N GLY A 35 -44.05 5.28 -38.70
CA GLY A 35 -44.76 4.02 -38.53
C GLY A 35 -44.69 3.47 -37.12
N LYS A 36 -45.07 2.20 -36.98
CA LYS A 36 -44.95 1.47 -35.71
C LYS A 36 -43.49 1.15 -35.42
N CYS A 37 -43.12 1.20 -34.15
CA CYS A 37 -41.75 0.90 -33.75
C CYS A 37 -41.45 -0.59 -33.95
N PRO A 38 -40.37 -0.96 -34.66
CA PRO A 38 -40.03 -2.37 -34.83
C PRO A 38 -39.38 -2.98 -33.57
N LEU A 39 -39.12 -2.18 -32.54
CA LEU A 39 -38.34 -2.55 -31.34
C LEU A 39 -39.21 -2.75 -30.10
N HIS A 40 -40.46 -2.29 -30.11
CA HIS A 40 -41.42 -2.50 -29.03
C HIS A 40 -42.84 -2.54 -29.60
N ASP A 41 -43.78 -3.10 -28.85
CA ASP A 41 -45.18 -3.19 -29.27
C ASP A 41 -45.90 -1.87 -28.96
N ASP A 42 -46.29 -1.12 -29.99
CA ASP A 42 -47.04 0.12 -29.89
C ASP A 42 -48.42 0.05 -30.55
N GLN A 43 -49.44 0.61 -29.87
CA GLN A 43 -50.79 0.69 -30.44
C GLN A 43 -50.95 1.84 -31.45
N ARG A 44 -50.01 2.79 -31.48
CA ARG A 44 -50.00 3.97 -32.38
C ARG A 44 -48.61 4.15 -32.96
N PRO A 45 -48.46 4.65 -34.19
CA PRO A 45 -47.16 4.96 -34.79
C PRO A 45 -46.32 5.87 -33.87
N SER A 46 -45.15 5.39 -33.46
CA SER A 46 -44.26 6.09 -32.53
C SER A 46 -42.82 6.20 -33.03
N PHE A 47 -42.53 5.67 -34.23
CA PHE A 47 -41.20 5.56 -34.80
C PHE A 47 -41.08 6.31 -36.12
N GLY A 48 -40.00 7.06 -36.29
CA GLY A 48 -39.67 7.78 -37.51
C GLY A 48 -38.24 7.53 -37.94
N TYR A 49 -37.99 7.34 -39.24
CA TYR A 49 -36.66 7.32 -39.84
C TYR A 49 -36.56 8.37 -40.95
N ASN A 50 -35.57 9.27 -40.82
CA ASN A 50 -35.20 10.24 -41.83
C ASN A 50 -34.14 9.65 -42.76
N PHE A 51 -34.52 9.36 -44.01
CA PHE A 51 -33.63 8.73 -44.98
C PHE A 51 -32.66 9.72 -45.65
N LYS A 52 -32.88 11.04 -45.53
CA LYS A 52 -31.90 12.05 -45.96
C LYS A 52 -30.77 12.22 -44.94
N GLU A 53 -31.12 12.30 -43.65
CA GLU A 53 -30.18 12.52 -42.56
C GLU A 53 -29.58 11.24 -41.98
N ASP A 54 -30.15 10.07 -42.31
CA ASP A 54 -29.77 8.75 -41.78
C ASP A 54 -29.89 8.66 -40.26
N VAL A 55 -31.07 9.03 -39.74
CA VAL A 55 -31.38 9.02 -38.30
C VAL A 55 -32.78 8.47 -38.07
N TYR A 56 -32.93 7.56 -37.12
CA TYR A 56 -34.24 7.19 -36.57
C TYR A 56 -34.44 7.72 -35.15
N HIS A 57 -35.69 7.95 -34.82
CA HIS A 57 -36.15 8.33 -33.50
C HIS A 57 -37.39 7.52 -33.11
N CYS A 58 -37.44 7.11 -31.84
CA CYS A 58 -38.64 6.52 -31.25
C CYS A 58 -39.18 7.46 -30.17
N GLN A 59 -40.36 8.02 -30.39
CA GLN A 59 -41.00 8.97 -29.47
C GLN A 59 -41.35 8.34 -28.11
N ALA A 60 -41.44 7.00 -28.04
CA ALA A 60 -41.62 6.25 -26.80
C ALA A 60 -40.31 6.00 -26.02
N GLY A 61 -39.14 6.38 -26.58
CA GLY A 61 -37.85 6.27 -25.91
C GLY A 61 -37.34 4.83 -25.70
N CYS A 62 -37.81 3.85 -26.49
CA CYS A 62 -37.44 2.44 -26.33
C CYS A 62 -35.98 2.13 -26.73
N SER A 63 -35.35 3.02 -27.50
CA SER A 63 -33.95 2.98 -27.89
C SER A 63 -33.42 4.40 -27.98
N PRO A 64 -32.13 4.66 -27.70
CA PRO A 64 -31.46 5.87 -28.16
C PRO A 64 -31.59 6.03 -29.68
N ASP A 65 -31.52 7.28 -30.14
CA ASP A 65 -31.50 7.62 -31.56
C ASP A 65 -30.27 7.01 -32.23
N GLY A 66 -30.44 6.57 -33.48
CA GLY A 66 -29.40 5.86 -34.21
C GLY A 66 -29.53 6.00 -35.71
N ASP A 67 -28.59 5.41 -36.44
CA ASP A 67 -28.60 5.38 -37.91
C ASP A 67 -29.26 4.09 -38.45
N LEU A 68 -29.36 3.95 -39.77
CA LEU A 68 -29.98 2.78 -40.40
C LEU A 68 -29.32 1.45 -40.04
N ILE A 69 -28.01 1.45 -39.75
CA ILE A 69 -27.28 0.25 -39.37
C ILE A 69 -27.64 -0.12 -37.93
N ASN A 70 -27.73 0.86 -37.03
CA ASN A 70 -28.20 0.63 -35.67
C ASN A 70 -29.62 0.04 -35.68
N LEU A 71 -30.52 0.58 -36.52
CA LEU A 71 -31.86 0.05 -36.68
C LEU A 71 -31.82 -1.39 -37.19
N TYR A 72 -31.03 -1.68 -38.22
CA TYR A 72 -30.84 -3.02 -38.76
C TYR A 72 -30.34 -4.01 -37.69
N CYS A 73 -29.30 -3.65 -36.94
CA CYS A 73 -28.76 -4.46 -35.85
C CYS A 73 -29.82 -4.76 -34.79
N GLN A 74 -30.63 -3.76 -34.42
CA GLN A 74 -31.66 -3.91 -33.40
C GLN A 74 -32.83 -4.77 -33.87
N VAL A 75 -33.31 -4.59 -35.11
CA VAL A 75 -34.39 -5.39 -35.70
C VAL A 75 -33.95 -6.85 -35.89
N HIS A 76 -32.71 -7.08 -36.29
CA HIS A 76 -32.15 -8.42 -36.49
C HIS A 76 -31.51 -9.04 -35.24
N GLN A 77 -31.50 -8.33 -34.11
CA GLN A 77 -30.90 -8.76 -32.83
C GLN A 77 -29.42 -9.16 -32.96
N LEU A 78 -28.68 -8.46 -33.81
CA LEU A 78 -27.24 -8.66 -34.03
C LEU A 78 -26.44 -7.67 -33.17
N ASP A 79 -25.25 -8.07 -32.72
CA ASP A 79 -24.33 -7.09 -32.14
C ASP A 79 -23.80 -6.13 -33.21
N GLN A 80 -23.34 -4.96 -32.78
CA GLN A 80 -22.92 -3.88 -33.67
C GLN A 80 -21.84 -4.28 -34.70
N ARG A 81 -20.92 -5.18 -34.35
CA ARG A 81 -19.84 -5.58 -35.25
C ARG A 81 -20.31 -6.64 -36.26
N GLU A 82 -21.13 -7.58 -35.81
CA GLU A 82 -21.74 -8.61 -36.66
C GLU A 82 -22.77 -7.99 -37.62
N GLY A 83 -23.68 -7.16 -37.10
CA GLY A 83 -24.69 -6.49 -37.90
C GLY A 83 -24.10 -5.51 -38.91
N PHE A 84 -23.02 -4.79 -38.60
CA PHE A 84 -22.31 -3.96 -39.58
C PHE A 84 -21.72 -4.76 -40.74
N LYS A 85 -21.16 -5.96 -40.48
CA LYS A 85 -20.64 -6.84 -41.54
C LYS A 85 -21.76 -7.41 -42.40
N ASP A 86 -22.83 -7.88 -41.76
CA ASP A 86 -24.00 -8.45 -42.45
C ASP A 86 -24.72 -7.40 -43.30
N PHE A 87 -24.88 -6.18 -42.77
CA PHE A 87 -25.45 -5.04 -43.49
C PHE A 87 -24.63 -4.68 -44.72
N LYS A 88 -23.30 -4.58 -44.59
CA LYS A 88 -22.40 -4.31 -45.73
C LYS A 88 -22.41 -5.40 -46.78
N ALA A 89 -22.48 -6.66 -46.37
CA ALA A 89 -22.55 -7.78 -47.31
C ALA A 89 -23.84 -7.76 -48.13
N LYS A 90 -24.96 -7.30 -47.55
CA LYS A 90 -26.26 -7.26 -48.21
C LYS A 90 -26.52 -5.98 -49.01
N PHE A 91 -25.98 -4.84 -48.58
CA PHE A 91 -26.36 -3.53 -49.12
C PHE A 91 -25.18 -2.67 -49.57
N GLY A 92 -23.93 -3.14 -49.48
CA GLY A 92 -22.75 -2.41 -49.95
C GLY A 92 -22.61 -2.37 -51.48
N GLN A 93 -21.76 -1.46 -51.98
CA GLN A 93 -21.47 -1.35 -53.42
C GLN A 93 -20.92 -2.67 -53.98
N GLY A 94 -21.64 -3.28 -54.93
CA GLY A 94 -21.33 -4.59 -55.53
C GLY A 94 -22.20 -5.76 -55.06
N ALA A 95 -23.28 -5.51 -54.29
CA ALA A 95 -24.29 -6.51 -53.96
C ALA A 95 -25.22 -6.80 -55.15
N ASP A 96 -25.54 -8.08 -55.40
CA ASP A 96 -26.46 -8.54 -56.44
C ASP A 96 -27.87 -7.95 -56.22
N ASP A 97 -28.47 -7.37 -57.27
CA ASP A 97 -29.79 -6.72 -57.30
C ASP A 97 -31.00 -7.67 -57.11
N GLY A 98 -30.81 -8.83 -56.46
CA GLY A 98 -31.73 -9.98 -56.56
C GLY A 98 -32.31 -10.54 -55.26
N ALA A 99 -32.04 -9.98 -54.07
CA ALA A 99 -32.56 -10.54 -52.81
C ALA A 99 -33.70 -9.67 -52.24
N GLY A 100 -34.95 -10.06 -52.52
CA GLY A 100 -36.15 -9.36 -52.03
C GLY A 100 -36.21 -9.26 -50.50
N LEU A 101 -36.36 -8.03 -49.99
CA LEU A 101 -36.69 -7.73 -48.60
C LEU A 101 -38.11 -8.26 -48.33
N LYS A 102 -38.22 -9.36 -47.56
CA LYS A 102 -39.50 -9.79 -47.00
C LYS A 102 -39.84 -8.91 -45.81
N LEU A 103 -40.91 -8.13 -45.94
CA LEU A 103 -41.60 -7.49 -44.81
C LEU A 103 -41.81 -8.53 -43.70
N VAL A 104 -41.21 -8.29 -42.54
CA VAL A 104 -41.55 -9.00 -41.31
C VAL A 104 -42.95 -8.53 -40.91
N LYS A 105 -43.98 -9.14 -41.49
CA LYS A 105 -45.36 -8.95 -41.06
C LYS A 105 -45.46 -9.37 -39.60
N GLY A 106 -46.03 -8.49 -38.78
CA GLY A 106 -46.21 -8.66 -37.35
C GLY A 106 -46.65 -10.08 -37.00
N ALA A 107 -45.80 -10.77 -36.23
CA ALA A 107 -46.18 -12.00 -35.58
C ALA A 107 -46.92 -11.65 -34.29
N SER A 108 -48.17 -11.20 -34.41
CA SER A 108 -49.18 -11.41 -33.39
C SER A 108 -49.44 -12.92 -33.31
N GLY A 109 -48.62 -13.63 -32.54
CA GLY A 109 -48.62 -15.09 -32.56
C GLY A 109 -47.54 -15.72 -31.71
N LYS A 110 -47.70 -15.66 -30.38
CA LYS A 110 -47.15 -16.63 -29.42
C LYS A 110 -45.67 -16.98 -29.62
N GLY A 111 -44.79 -15.97 -29.67
CA GLY A 111 -43.47 -16.17 -29.08
C GLY A 111 -43.71 -16.42 -27.59
N LYS A 112 -43.71 -17.68 -27.14
CA LYS A 112 -43.63 -17.97 -25.70
C LYS A 112 -42.49 -17.09 -25.17
N PRO A 113 -42.70 -16.27 -24.13
CA PRO A 113 -41.58 -15.61 -23.48
C PRO A 113 -40.55 -16.70 -23.22
N SER A 114 -39.27 -16.39 -23.45
CA SER A 114 -38.20 -17.25 -22.98
C SER A 114 -38.59 -17.63 -21.55
N LYS A 115 -38.67 -18.93 -21.25
CA LYS A 115 -39.11 -19.42 -19.93
C LYS A 115 -38.34 -18.72 -18.79
N ALA A 116 -37.13 -18.21 -19.06
CA ALA A 116 -36.25 -17.55 -18.13
C ALA A 116 -36.71 -16.16 -17.60
N ASP A 117 -37.69 -15.48 -18.23
CA ASP A 117 -38.01 -14.07 -17.94
C ASP A 117 -39.39 -13.82 -17.29
N GLN A 118 -40.15 -14.87 -16.98
CA GLN A 118 -41.43 -14.71 -16.26
C GLN A 118 -41.20 -14.24 -14.82
N VAL A 119 -41.97 -13.24 -14.37
CA VAL A 119 -42.01 -12.78 -12.97
C VAL A 119 -43.10 -13.56 -12.24
N ILE A 120 -42.77 -14.16 -11.10
CA ILE A 120 -43.78 -14.77 -10.23
C ILE A 120 -44.47 -13.63 -9.46
N SER A 121 -45.81 -13.58 -9.46
CA SER A 121 -46.54 -12.59 -8.66
C SER A 121 -46.14 -12.70 -7.20
N GLU A 122 -45.87 -11.56 -6.57
CA GLU A 122 -45.53 -11.50 -5.15
C GLU A 122 -46.68 -12.04 -4.28
N ASP A 123 -47.93 -12.00 -4.77
CA ASP A 123 -49.09 -12.59 -4.08
C ASP A 123 -48.94 -14.09 -3.84
N ILE A 124 -48.29 -14.81 -4.76
CA ILE A 124 -48.01 -16.24 -4.63
C ILE A 124 -47.06 -16.47 -3.46
N TRP A 125 -46.06 -15.61 -3.33
CA TRP A 125 -45.08 -15.66 -2.25
C TRP A 125 -45.70 -15.33 -0.90
N GLN A 126 -46.57 -14.31 -0.85
CA GLN A 126 -47.26 -13.91 0.36
C GLN A 126 -48.22 -14.99 0.90
N ARG A 127 -48.77 -15.83 0.02
CA ARG A 127 -49.59 -16.99 0.42
C ARG A 127 -48.79 -18.14 1.02
N MET A 128 -47.46 -18.17 0.83
CA MET A 128 -46.63 -19.15 1.53
C MET A 128 -46.48 -18.75 2.99
N GLN A 129 -46.74 -19.68 3.90
CA GLN A 129 -46.67 -19.43 5.34
C GLN A 129 -45.23 -19.16 5.79
N PRO A 130 -45.00 -18.18 6.70
CA PRO A 130 -43.73 -18.01 7.38
C PRO A 130 -43.27 -19.30 8.08
N MET A 131 -41.96 -19.44 8.28
CA MET A 131 -41.37 -20.61 8.92
C MET A 131 -41.84 -20.75 10.39
N PRO A 132 -42.55 -21.83 10.78
CA PRO A 132 -42.94 -22.05 12.18
C PRO A 132 -41.72 -22.29 13.08
N GLN A 133 -41.86 -22.01 14.39
CA GLN A 133 -40.76 -22.19 15.35
C GLN A 133 -40.19 -23.62 15.35
N ALA A 134 -41.05 -24.64 15.25
CA ALA A 134 -40.61 -26.04 15.18
C ALA A 134 -39.70 -26.32 13.97
N TRP A 135 -39.91 -25.63 12.84
CA TRP A 135 -39.02 -25.71 11.69
C TRP A 135 -37.71 -24.97 11.93
N LEU A 136 -37.74 -23.79 12.56
CA LEU A 136 -36.52 -23.06 12.92
C LEU A 136 -35.62 -23.90 13.83
N ASP A 137 -36.18 -24.51 14.87
CA ASP A 137 -35.44 -25.34 15.82
C ASP A 137 -34.86 -26.60 15.15
N LYS A 138 -35.62 -27.18 14.22
CA LYS A 138 -35.17 -28.32 13.42
C LYS A 138 -34.02 -27.92 12.50
N LEU A 139 -34.15 -26.81 11.77
CA LEU A 139 -33.15 -26.36 10.81
C LEU A 139 -31.86 -25.85 11.46
N ALA A 140 -31.96 -25.24 12.64
CA ALA A 140 -30.79 -24.90 13.44
C ALA A 140 -30.00 -26.17 13.80
N ARG A 141 -30.67 -27.23 14.26
CA ARG A 141 -30.03 -28.49 14.65
C ARG A 141 -29.52 -29.33 13.49
N THR A 142 -30.30 -29.45 12.41
CA THR A 142 -29.98 -30.39 11.34
C THR A 142 -29.25 -29.75 10.17
N ARG A 143 -29.30 -28.42 10.04
CA ARG A 143 -28.68 -27.70 8.92
C ARG A 143 -27.81 -26.50 9.33
N GLY A 144 -27.72 -26.18 10.63
CA GLY A 144 -26.96 -25.02 11.10
C GLY A 144 -27.54 -23.68 10.64
N TRP A 145 -28.84 -23.62 10.31
CA TRP A 145 -29.45 -22.38 9.82
C TRP A 145 -30.02 -21.54 10.97
N THR A 146 -29.65 -20.27 11.02
CA THR A 146 -30.15 -19.36 12.06
C THR A 146 -31.50 -18.76 11.66
N ALA A 147 -32.34 -18.49 12.67
CA ALA A 147 -33.61 -17.79 12.46
C ALA A 147 -33.42 -16.39 11.85
N GLU A 148 -32.27 -15.76 12.11
CA GLU A 148 -31.89 -14.47 11.51
C GLU A 148 -31.78 -14.57 9.99
N VAL A 149 -31.01 -15.52 9.47
CA VAL A 149 -30.84 -15.69 8.01
C VAL A 149 -32.14 -16.11 7.36
N ILE A 150 -32.91 -17.00 8.02
CA ILE A 150 -34.23 -17.43 7.56
C ILE A 150 -35.16 -16.23 7.35
N ARG A 151 -35.22 -15.31 8.33
CA ARG A 151 -36.04 -14.10 8.23
C ARG A 151 -35.47 -13.10 7.23
N ARG A 152 -34.15 -12.89 7.23
CA ARG A 152 -33.47 -11.92 6.35
C ARG A 152 -33.69 -12.24 4.88
N LEU A 153 -33.68 -13.52 4.50
CA LEU A 153 -33.93 -13.97 3.13
C LEU A 153 -35.39 -14.37 2.89
N ASP A 154 -36.28 -14.10 3.86
CA ASP A 154 -37.72 -14.39 3.84
C ASP A 154 -38.04 -15.86 3.50
N LEU A 155 -37.27 -16.83 4.00
CA LEU A 155 -37.53 -18.26 3.74
C LEU A 155 -38.88 -18.69 4.34
N ARG A 156 -39.66 -19.44 3.55
CA ARG A 156 -41.04 -19.82 3.90
C ARG A 156 -41.26 -21.32 3.82
N VAL A 157 -42.39 -21.77 4.34
CA VAL A 157 -42.86 -23.13 4.14
C VAL A 157 -43.50 -23.23 2.76
N GLY A 158 -43.08 -24.21 1.96
CA GLY A 158 -43.62 -24.53 0.64
C GLY A 158 -45.04 -25.09 0.73
N SER A 159 -45.97 -24.23 1.12
CA SER A 159 -47.35 -24.51 1.51
C SER A 159 -48.35 -24.37 0.36
N VAL A 160 -47.90 -23.94 -0.82
CA VAL A 160 -48.76 -23.81 -2.01
C VAL A 160 -48.09 -24.43 -3.24
N ARG A 161 -48.89 -24.98 -4.16
CA ARG A 161 -48.43 -25.49 -5.46
C ARG A 161 -49.43 -25.20 -6.56
N LEU A 162 -48.98 -25.29 -7.82
CA LEU A 162 -49.87 -25.29 -8.98
C LEU A 162 -50.41 -26.71 -9.23
N ASN A 163 -51.71 -26.83 -9.45
CA ASN A 163 -52.34 -28.07 -9.93
C ASN A 163 -52.12 -28.24 -11.46
N LYS A 164 -52.68 -29.31 -12.06
CA LYS A 164 -52.53 -29.58 -13.50
C LYS A 164 -53.23 -28.54 -14.39
N SER A 165 -54.27 -27.86 -13.90
CA SER A 165 -54.97 -26.76 -14.57
C SER A 165 -54.28 -25.40 -14.41
N GLY A 166 -53.23 -25.31 -13.59
CA GLY A 166 -52.51 -24.06 -13.34
C GLY A 166 -53.09 -23.20 -12.21
N GLU A 167 -54.02 -23.73 -11.43
CA GLU A 167 -54.58 -23.06 -10.25
C GLU A 167 -53.73 -23.33 -9.00
N LEU A 168 -53.72 -22.34 -8.11
CA LEU A 168 -52.99 -22.40 -6.85
C LEU A 168 -53.78 -23.20 -5.80
N ILE A 169 -53.17 -24.23 -5.22
CA ILE A 169 -53.74 -25.04 -4.16
C ILE A 169 -52.80 -25.14 -2.97
N GLU A 170 -53.37 -25.21 -1.77
CA GLU A 170 -52.63 -25.39 -0.53
C GLU A 170 -52.17 -26.84 -0.34
N ILE A 171 -51.06 -27.02 0.36
CA ILE A 171 -50.49 -28.30 0.71
C ILE A 171 -50.77 -28.53 2.20
N GLU A 172 -51.62 -29.49 2.52
CA GLU A 172 -52.02 -29.80 3.91
C GLU A 172 -50.83 -30.12 4.83
N ARG A 173 -49.81 -30.81 4.30
CA ARG A 173 -48.60 -31.21 5.04
C ARG A 173 -47.36 -30.83 4.25
N PRO A 174 -46.92 -29.56 4.31
CA PRO A 174 -45.78 -29.10 3.53
C PRO A 174 -44.48 -29.66 4.12
N GLU A 175 -43.71 -30.34 3.28
CA GLU A 175 -42.43 -30.96 3.65
C GLU A 175 -41.22 -30.21 3.06
N ARG A 176 -41.46 -29.12 2.32
CA ARG A 176 -40.42 -28.38 1.59
C ARG A 176 -40.29 -26.96 2.10
N ILE A 177 -39.05 -26.48 2.12
CA ILE A 177 -38.68 -25.10 2.40
C ILE A 177 -38.65 -24.34 1.08
N ALA A 178 -39.37 -23.24 1.02
CA ALA A 178 -39.41 -22.36 -0.12
C ALA A 178 -38.36 -21.24 0.04
N MET A 179 -37.52 -21.10 -0.97
CA MET A 179 -36.43 -20.12 -1.06
C MET A 179 -36.72 -19.15 -2.22
N PRO A 180 -36.84 -17.84 -1.97
CA PRO A 180 -37.14 -16.88 -3.03
C PRO A 180 -35.88 -16.57 -3.83
N VAL A 181 -35.93 -16.81 -5.15
CA VAL A 181 -34.87 -16.42 -6.07
C VAL A 181 -35.29 -15.15 -6.77
N ARG A 182 -34.70 -14.03 -6.34
CA ARG A 182 -34.98 -12.69 -6.84
C ARG A 182 -33.91 -12.25 -7.84
N ASP A 183 -34.28 -11.35 -8.75
CA ASP A 183 -33.29 -10.65 -9.57
C ASP A 183 -32.67 -9.45 -8.84
N THR A 184 -31.77 -8.73 -9.51
CA THR A 184 -31.09 -7.55 -8.95
C THR A 184 -32.04 -6.39 -8.64
N GLY A 185 -33.22 -6.34 -9.28
CA GLY A 185 -34.29 -5.38 -9.01
C GLY A 185 -35.27 -5.84 -7.93
N GLY A 186 -35.00 -6.98 -7.27
CA GLY A 186 -35.83 -7.52 -6.19
C GLY A 186 -37.06 -8.29 -6.65
N LYS A 187 -37.29 -8.44 -7.97
CA LYS A 187 -38.47 -9.14 -8.49
C LYS A 187 -38.30 -10.64 -8.32
N LEU A 188 -39.35 -11.33 -7.86
CA LEU A 188 -39.35 -12.77 -7.68
C LEU A 188 -39.37 -13.47 -9.05
N ARG A 189 -38.29 -14.21 -9.35
CA ARG A 189 -38.13 -14.91 -10.64
C ARG A 189 -38.31 -16.41 -10.53
N ASN A 190 -37.97 -16.98 -9.39
CA ASN A 190 -38.18 -18.40 -9.13
C ASN A 190 -38.38 -18.64 -7.63
N ILE A 191 -38.98 -19.77 -7.28
CA ILE A 191 -39.06 -20.27 -5.91
C ILE A 191 -38.45 -21.66 -5.90
N ARG A 192 -37.38 -21.86 -5.13
CA ARG A 192 -36.72 -23.17 -4.99
C ARG A 192 -37.30 -23.87 -3.77
N LEU A 193 -37.77 -25.10 -3.96
CA LEU A 193 -38.37 -25.92 -2.91
C LEU A 193 -37.39 -27.03 -2.50
N TYR A 194 -36.78 -26.85 -1.33
CA TYR A 194 -35.81 -27.78 -0.76
C TYR A 194 -36.46 -28.75 0.22
N LYS A 195 -36.16 -30.06 0.10
CA LYS A 195 -36.54 -31.08 1.07
C LYS A 195 -35.28 -31.65 1.74
N PRO A 196 -35.01 -31.36 3.03
CA PRO A 196 -33.88 -31.97 3.74
C PRO A 196 -33.98 -33.50 3.72
N GLY A 197 -32.94 -34.17 3.21
CA GLY A 197 -32.89 -35.62 3.09
C GLY A 197 -33.88 -36.26 2.10
N GLY A 198 -34.58 -35.47 1.29
CA GLY A 198 -35.54 -35.98 0.30
C GLY A 198 -34.96 -36.10 -1.12
N ASP A 199 -35.58 -36.94 -1.94
CA ASP A 199 -35.31 -37.07 -3.38
C ASP A 199 -36.57 -36.72 -4.20
N PRO A 200 -36.53 -35.79 -5.16
CA PRO A 200 -35.45 -34.84 -5.44
C PRO A 200 -35.23 -33.83 -4.30
N LYS A 201 -33.94 -33.57 -3.98
CA LYS A 201 -33.46 -32.66 -2.91
C LYS A 201 -33.99 -31.24 -3.12
N ILE A 202 -33.88 -30.71 -4.33
CA ILE A 202 -34.37 -29.37 -4.71
C ILE A 202 -35.19 -29.44 -6.00
N ILE A 203 -36.33 -28.77 -6.03
CA ILE A 203 -37.15 -28.57 -7.23
C ILE A 203 -37.50 -27.09 -7.40
N SER A 204 -37.75 -26.64 -8.63
CA SER A 204 -38.39 -25.33 -8.85
C SER A 204 -39.90 -25.48 -8.62
N TRP A 205 -40.51 -24.49 -7.96
CA TRP A 205 -41.94 -24.45 -7.65
C TRP A 205 -42.82 -24.57 -8.91
N ALA A 206 -42.37 -24.01 -10.05
CA ALA A 206 -43.04 -24.15 -11.34
C ALA A 206 -42.05 -24.41 -12.49
N LYS A 207 -42.44 -25.30 -13.42
CA LYS A 207 -41.59 -25.77 -14.55
C LYS A 207 -41.16 -24.68 -15.53
N ALA A 208 -41.84 -23.54 -15.55
CA ALA A 208 -41.55 -22.45 -16.47
C ALA A 208 -40.43 -21.52 -15.99
N TYR A 209 -40.05 -21.51 -14.70
CA TYR A 209 -39.25 -20.43 -14.09
C TYR A 209 -37.78 -20.81 -13.78
N GLY A 210 -37.27 -21.91 -14.36
CA GLY A 210 -36.05 -22.60 -13.90
C GLY A 210 -34.70 -22.09 -14.40
N SER A 211 -34.56 -20.83 -14.81
CA SER A 211 -33.24 -20.31 -15.23
C SER A 211 -32.28 -20.21 -14.05
N ALA A 212 -30.99 -20.51 -14.30
CA ALA A 212 -29.93 -20.41 -13.30
C ALA A 212 -29.77 -18.95 -12.85
N ARG A 213 -29.80 -18.68 -11.55
CA ARG A 213 -29.66 -17.35 -10.96
C ARG A 213 -28.77 -17.40 -9.71
N LEU A 214 -28.29 -16.25 -9.27
CA LEU A 214 -27.54 -16.17 -8.02
C LEU A 214 -28.50 -16.16 -6.83
N PHE A 215 -28.13 -16.86 -5.75
CA PHE A 215 -28.84 -16.85 -4.48
C PHE A 215 -27.84 -16.75 -3.32
N PRO A 216 -27.96 -15.73 -2.44
CA PRO A 216 -28.79 -14.53 -2.59
C PRO A 216 -28.46 -13.74 -3.88
N ALA A 217 -29.35 -12.83 -4.28
CA ALA A 217 -29.20 -12.08 -5.53
C ALA A 217 -27.93 -11.20 -5.56
N GLN A 218 -27.47 -10.76 -4.39
CA GLN A 218 -26.25 -9.97 -4.22
C GLN A 218 -25.50 -10.41 -2.95
N PRO A 219 -24.17 -10.61 -3.01
CA PRO A 219 -23.35 -10.79 -1.83
C PRO A 219 -23.09 -9.44 -1.11
N ARG A 220 -22.67 -9.46 0.16
CA ARG A 220 -22.27 -8.25 0.89
C ARG A 220 -21.12 -7.53 0.17
N PRO A 221 -21.07 -6.18 0.18
CA PRO A 221 -19.97 -5.41 -0.41
C PRO A 221 -18.66 -5.61 0.37
N ASP A 222 -17.52 -5.37 -0.29
CA ASP A 222 -16.15 -5.35 0.22
C ASP A 222 -15.60 -6.55 1.05
N GLU A 223 -16.36 -7.63 1.20
CA GLU A 223 -15.90 -8.89 1.81
C GLU A 223 -15.58 -10.00 0.79
N THR A 224 -14.68 -10.92 1.14
CA THR A 224 -14.41 -12.18 0.40
C THR A 224 -15.69 -12.97 0.19
N ILE A 225 -15.97 -13.39 -1.05
CA ILE A 225 -17.16 -14.17 -1.38
C ILE A 225 -16.87 -15.67 -1.25
N LEU A 226 -17.69 -16.39 -0.49
CA LEU A 226 -17.71 -17.84 -0.46
C LEU A 226 -18.73 -18.36 -1.48
N LEU A 227 -18.26 -18.98 -2.56
CA LEU A 227 -19.11 -19.58 -3.58
C LEU A 227 -19.41 -21.04 -3.21
N CYS A 228 -20.65 -21.32 -2.81
CA CYS A 228 -21.11 -22.65 -2.38
C CYS A 228 -21.84 -23.39 -3.50
N GLU A 229 -21.83 -24.73 -3.47
CA GLU A 229 -22.38 -25.56 -4.54
C GLU A 229 -23.91 -25.41 -4.69
N GLY A 230 -24.63 -25.23 -3.58
CA GLY A 230 -26.08 -25.14 -3.58
C GLY A 230 -26.66 -24.14 -2.59
N GLU A 231 -27.97 -23.92 -2.69
CA GLU A 231 -28.70 -23.00 -1.83
C GLU A 231 -28.63 -23.42 -0.35
N PRO A 232 -28.72 -24.72 0.02
CA PRO A 232 -28.63 -25.12 1.41
C PRO A 232 -27.30 -24.79 2.10
N ASP A 233 -26.18 -24.95 1.39
CA ASP A 233 -24.84 -24.71 1.91
C ASP A 233 -24.56 -23.21 2.02
N THR A 234 -25.07 -22.44 1.06
CA THR A 234 -25.07 -20.97 1.12
C THR A 234 -25.79 -20.47 2.38
N LEU A 235 -26.95 -21.04 2.71
CA LEU A 235 -27.70 -20.67 3.91
C LEU A 235 -26.96 -21.07 5.19
N CYS A 236 -26.27 -22.22 5.18
CA CYS A 236 -25.40 -22.64 6.29
C CYS A 236 -24.25 -21.64 6.50
N ALA A 237 -23.53 -21.29 5.44
CA ALA A 237 -22.44 -20.32 5.48
C ALA A 237 -22.90 -18.93 5.97
N LEU A 238 -24.01 -18.42 5.44
CA LEU A 238 -24.59 -17.14 5.87
C LEU A 238 -24.98 -17.17 7.35
N SER A 239 -25.46 -18.31 7.85
CA SER A 239 -25.89 -18.50 9.24
C SER A 239 -24.70 -18.50 10.22
N HIS A 240 -23.52 -18.85 9.73
CA HIS A 240 -22.25 -18.78 10.47
C HIS A 240 -21.46 -17.48 10.20
N GLY A 241 -22.10 -16.49 9.56
CA GLY A 241 -21.55 -15.13 9.40
C GLY A 241 -20.69 -14.90 8.16
N PHE A 242 -20.60 -15.86 7.22
CA PHE A 242 -19.81 -15.71 5.99
C PHE A 242 -20.58 -15.01 4.87
N ASN A 243 -19.86 -14.32 3.99
CA ASN A 243 -20.44 -13.71 2.79
C ASN A 243 -20.57 -14.74 1.67
N ALA A 244 -21.66 -15.51 1.67
CA ALA A 244 -21.83 -16.65 0.76
C ALA A 244 -22.87 -16.42 -0.34
N ILE A 245 -22.65 -17.10 -1.47
CA ILE A 245 -23.53 -17.09 -2.64
C ILE A 245 -23.47 -18.44 -3.38
N THR A 246 -24.50 -18.78 -4.14
CA THR A 246 -24.52 -19.94 -5.06
C THR A 246 -25.21 -19.59 -6.38
N GLN A 247 -25.11 -20.50 -7.35
CA GLN A 247 -25.92 -20.52 -8.55
C GLN A 247 -27.01 -21.60 -8.42
N THR A 248 -28.29 -21.23 -8.47
CA THR A 248 -29.45 -22.09 -8.14
C THR A 248 -29.67 -23.32 -9.04
N SER A 249 -28.84 -23.49 -10.06
CA SER A 249 -28.84 -24.62 -10.99
C SER A 249 -27.40 -24.93 -11.38
N LYS A 250 -27.06 -26.22 -11.50
CA LYS A 250 -25.73 -26.68 -11.94
C LYS A 250 -25.52 -26.38 -13.43
N THR A 251 -25.17 -25.15 -13.76
CA THR A 251 -24.72 -24.74 -15.10
C THR A 251 -23.22 -24.55 -15.10
N ASN A 252 -22.53 -24.91 -16.18
CA ASN A 252 -21.07 -24.74 -16.28
C ASN A 252 -20.64 -23.29 -16.57
N THR A 253 -21.56 -22.33 -16.60
CA THR A 253 -21.32 -20.96 -17.04
C THR A 253 -22.07 -19.94 -16.18
N PHE A 254 -21.49 -18.76 -16.06
CA PHE A 254 -22.15 -17.58 -15.50
C PHE A 254 -22.58 -16.66 -16.65
N SER A 255 -23.79 -16.12 -16.59
CA SER A 255 -24.17 -15.02 -17.49
C SER A 255 -23.35 -13.76 -17.18
N LYS A 256 -23.28 -12.81 -18.13
CA LYS A 256 -22.52 -11.55 -17.95
C LYS A 256 -22.90 -10.81 -16.66
N ASP A 257 -24.19 -10.76 -16.35
CA ASP A 257 -24.71 -10.09 -15.15
C ASP A 257 -24.33 -10.81 -13.85
N GLN A 258 -24.27 -12.15 -13.88
CA GLN A 258 -23.86 -12.95 -12.73
C GLN A 258 -22.36 -12.83 -12.50
N ALA A 259 -21.57 -12.97 -13.57
CA ALA A 259 -20.11 -12.82 -13.51
C ALA A 259 -19.71 -11.43 -13.01
N ALA A 260 -20.43 -10.38 -13.41
CA ALA A 260 -20.18 -9.00 -12.96
C ALA A 260 -20.22 -8.84 -11.43
N LYS A 261 -20.95 -9.69 -10.69
CA LYS A 261 -21.00 -9.65 -9.21
C LYS A 261 -19.71 -10.12 -8.53
N PHE A 262 -18.87 -10.84 -9.25
CA PHE A 262 -17.57 -11.30 -8.77
C PHE A 262 -16.43 -10.37 -9.20
N ARG A 263 -16.70 -9.38 -10.08
CA ARG A 263 -15.65 -8.54 -10.68
C ARG A 263 -14.85 -7.77 -9.64
N GLY A 264 -13.53 -7.95 -9.64
CA GLY A 264 -12.63 -7.24 -8.73
C GLY A 264 -12.70 -7.70 -7.27
N ARG A 265 -13.32 -8.86 -6.99
CA ARG A 265 -13.53 -9.38 -5.63
C ARG A 265 -12.71 -10.65 -5.39
N ASP A 266 -12.38 -10.90 -4.13
CA ASP A 266 -11.71 -12.13 -3.70
C ASP A 266 -12.76 -13.23 -3.51
N VAL A 267 -12.60 -14.38 -4.18
CA VAL A 267 -13.59 -15.46 -4.22
C VAL A 267 -12.96 -16.78 -3.79
N VAL A 268 -13.62 -17.49 -2.87
CA VAL A 268 -13.25 -18.84 -2.45
C VAL A 268 -14.37 -19.80 -2.80
N ILE A 269 -14.06 -20.85 -3.56
CA ILE A 269 -15.05 -21.86 -3.97
C ILE A 269 -15.01 -23.02 -2.98
N CYS A 270 -16.16 -23.30 -2.37
CA CYS A 270 -16.35 -24.29 -1.30
C CYS A 270 -17.50 -25.21 -1.71
N TYR A 271 -17.19 -26.21 -2.53
CA TYR A 271 -18.15 -27.20 -3.06
C TYR A 271 -18.02 -28.53 -2.32
N ASP A 272 -18.94 -29.46 -2.56
CA ASP A 272 -19.04 -30.71 -1.81
C ASP A 272 -17.74 -31.52 -1.86
N ALA A 273 -17.46 -32.28 -0.80
CA ALA A 273 -16.30 -33.15 -0.66
C ALA A 273 -16.51 -34.48 -1.43
N ASP A 274 -16.92 -34.40 -2.70
CA ASP A 274 -17.00 -35.52 -3.65
C ASP A 274 -16.34 -35.19 -5.00
N GLU A 275 -16.04 -36.22 -5.78
CA GLU A 275 -15.41 -36.09 -7.09
C GLU A 275 -16.19 -35.13 -8.02
N PRO A 276 -17.54 -35.22 -8.15
CA PRO A 276 -18.32 -34.24 -8.89
C PRO A 276 -18.19 -32.79 -8.37
N GLY A 277 -18.32 -32.56 -7.07
CA GLY A 277 -18.24 -31.24 -6.44
C GLY A 277 -16.91 -30.56 -6.70
N GLN A 278 -15.80 -31.29 -6.54
CA GLN A 278 -14.45 -30.80 -6.81
C GLN A 278 -14.21 -30.51 -8.31
N GLU A 279 -14.74 -31.35 -9.21
CA GLU A 279 -14.72 -31.07 -10.64
C GLU A 279 -15.52 -29.81 -11.00
N TYR A 280 -16.70 -29.63 -10.40
CA TYR A 280 -17.55 -28.45 -10.62
C TYR A 280 -16.90 -27.19 -10.06
N ALA A 281 -16.23 -27.27 -8.91
CA ALA A 281 -15.47 -26.16 -8.35
C ALA A 281 -14.40 -25.68 -9.34
N THR A 282 -13.65 -26.63 -9.92
CA THR A 282 -12.66 -26.36 -10.97
C THR A 282 -13.29 -25.70 -12.21
N LYS A 283 -14.45 -26.19 -12.67
CA LYS A 283 -15.16 -25.61 -13.84
C LYS A 283 -15.65 -24.19 -13.56
N HIS A 284 -16.20 -23.93 -12.38
CA HIS A 284 -16.68 -22.60 -11.99
C HIS A 284 -15.54 -21.62 -11.76
N ALA A 285 -14.44 -22.09 -11.20
CA ALA A 285 -13.23 -21.29 -11.09
C ALA A 285 -12.70 -20.88 -12.48
N LYS A 286 -12.68 -21.79 -13.46
CA LYS A 286 -12.37 -21.44 -14.86
C LYS A 286 -13.34 -20.42 -15.45
N ALA A 287 -14.64 -20.53 -15.16
CA ALA A 287 -15.65 -19.60 -15.67
C ALA A 287 -15.55 -18.19 -15.06
N LEU A 288 -14.99 -18.06 -13.86
CA LEU A 288 -14.78 -16.80 -13.16
C LEU A 288 -13.35 -16.26 -13.31
N ALA A 289 -12.44 -17.03 -13.90
CA ALA A 289 -11.07 -16.63 -14.18
C ALA A 289 -11.05 -15.39 -15.08
N GLY A 290 -10.27 -14.38 -14.69
CA GLY A 290 -10.23 -13.07 -15.37
C GLY A 290 -11.41 -12.15 -15.05
N VAL A 291 -12.38 -12.58 -14.23
CA VAL A 291 -13.45 -11.72 -13.70
C VAL A 291 -13.17 -11.35 -12.25
N ALA A 292 -12.98 -12.35 -11.39
CA ALA A 292 -12.63 -12.14 -9.98
C ALA A 292 -11.19 -11.61 -9.82
N LYS A 293 -10.94 -10.88 -8.71
CA LYS A 293 -9.58 -10.40 -8.36
C LYS A 293 -8.68 -11.56 -7.94
N SER A 294 -9.22 -12.48 -7.14
CA SER A 294 -8.56 -13.74 -6.79
C SER A 294 -9.58 -14.87 -6.73
N LEU A 295 -9.13 -16.08 -7.06
CA LEU A 295 -9.90 -17.31 -6.95
C LEU A 295 -9.08 -18.32 -6.15
N ARG A 296 -9.70 -18.92 -5.14
CA ARG A 296 -9.13 -20.01 -4.37
C ARG A 296 -10.10 -21.18 -4.30
N LEU A 297 -9.59 -22.40 -4.35
CA LEU A 297 -10.36 -23.62 -4.08
C LEU A 297 -10.12 -24.03 -2.63
N LEU A 298 -11.20 -24.20 -1.88
CA LEU A 298 -11.12 -24.71 -0.53
C LEU A 298 -10.75 -26.19 -0.56
N SER A 299 -9.68 -26.56 0.15
CA SER A 299 -9.28 -27.95 0.35
C SER A 299 -9.92 -28.47 1.63
N TRP A 300 -10.79 -29.47 1.52
CA TRP A 300 -11.41 -30.10 2.69
C TRP A 300 -10.43 -31.00 3.44
N PRO A 301 -10.46 -30.97 4.79
CA PRO A 301 -9.70 -31.91 5.61
C PRO A 301 -10.09 -33.38 5.37
N ASP A 302 -9.19 -34.31 5.67
CA ASP A 302 -9.43 -35.74 5.42
C ASP A 302 -10.65 -36.32 6.15
N PHE A 303 -11.01 -35.74 7.32
CA PHE A 303 -12.19 -36.17 8.08
C PHE A 303 -13.51 -35.93 7.34
N MET A 304 -13.52 -35.13 6.27
CA MET A 304 -14.69 -34.87 5.43
C MET A 304 -15.03 -36.04 4.47
N GLY A 305 -14.56 -37.25 4.79
CA GLY A 305 -14.83 -38.46 4.02
C GLY A 305 -13.81 -38.79 2.94
N ARG A 306 -12.55 -38.33 3.06
CA ARG A 306 -11.46 -38.72 2.15
C ARG A 306 -11.23 -40.23 2.23
N LEU A 307 -11.16 -40.90 1.08
CA LEU A 307 -10.94 -42.34 1.01
C LEU A 307 -9.48 -42.69 1.36
N PRO A 308 -9.18 -43.92 1.80
CA PRO A 308 -7.81 -44.35 2.15
C PRO A 308 -6.80 -44.27 1.01
N ASP A 309 -7.26 -44.24 -0.24
CA ASP A 309 -6.43 -44.06 -1.44
C ASP A 309 -6.13 -42.58 -1.74
N GLY A 310 -6.60 -41.66 -0.88
CA GLY A 310 -6.44 -40.23 -1.04
C GLY A 310 -7.42 -39.61 -2.04
N ASN A 311 -8.44 -40.30 -2.53
CA ASN A 311 -9.46 -39.73 -3.42
C ASN A 311 -10.74 -39.31 -2.68
N TRP A 312 -11.54 -38.46 -3.31
CA TRP A 312 -12.88 -38.13 -2.82
C TRP A 312 -13.91 -39.21 -3.25
N PRO A 313 -14.99 -39.43 -2.48
CA PRO A 313 -16.07 -40.32 -2.86
C PRO A 313 -16.64 -39.97 -4.25
N LYS A 314 -17.04 -40.99 -5.02
CA LYS A 314 -17.60 -40.78 -6.38
C LYS A 314 -18.96 -40.10 -6.38
N LYS A 315 -19.72 -40.21 -5.28
CA LYS A 315 -21.05 -39.63 -5.04
C LYS A 315 -21.30 -39.52 -3.54
N HIS A 316 -22.21 -38.64 -3.16
CA HIS A 316 -22.69 -38.50 -1.77
C HIS A 316 -21.56 -38.17 -0.80
N GLY A 317 -20.64 -37.29 -1.22
CA GLY A 317 -19.66 -36.70 -0.30
C GLY A 317 -20.34 -35.78 0.71
N GLU A 318 -19.54 -35.39 1.70
CA GLU A 318 -20.00 -34.49 2.76
C GLU A 318 -19.99 -33.04 2.29
N ASP A 319 -20.92 -32.24 2.80
CA ASP A 319 -21.10 -30.84 2.40
C ASP A 319 -20.71 -29.86 3.53
N LEU A 320 -20.79 -28.56 3.25
CA LEU A 320 -20.51 -27.52 4.26
C LEU A 320 -21.44 -27.64 5.48
N THR A 321 -22.64 -28.19 5.30
CA THR A 321 -23.54 -28.45 6.42
C THR A 321 -23.00 -29.55 7.32
N ASP A 322 -22.46 -30.63 6.76
CA ASP A 322 -21.82 -31.71 7.51
C ASP A 322 -20.59 -31.21 8.30
N PHE A 323 -19.80 -30.31 7.71
CA PHE A 323 -18.66 -29.68 8.41
C PHE A 323 -19.07 -29.05 9.75
N PHE A 324 -20.15 -28.25 9.76
CA PHE A 324 -20.64 -27.60 10.99
C PHE A 324 -21.47 -28.54 11.88
N VAL A 325 -22.35 -29.36 11.30
CA VAL A 325 -23.37 -30.10 12.06
C VAL A 325 -22.92 -31.51 12.44
N LYS A 326 -22.24 -32.23 11.53
CA LYS A 326 -21.80 -33.61 11.76
C LYS A 326 -20.46 -33.65 12.49
N HIS A 327 -19.54 -32.75 12.12
CA HIS A 327 -18.18 -32.68 12.68
C HIS A 327 -17.98 -31.63 13.77
N ASP A 328 -19.05 -30.92 14.14
CA ASP A 328 -19.08 -29.94 15.24
C ASP A 328 -17.97 -28.88 15.15
N LYS A 329 -17.67 -28.42 13.92
CA LYS A 329 -16.68 -27.36 13.68
C LYS A 329 -17.29 -25.98 13.93
N CYS A 330 -16.44 -25.03 14.31
CA CYS A 330 -16.83 -23.66 14.55
C CYS A 330 -16.50 -22.75 13.34
N PRO A 331 -17.03 -21.52 13.29
CA PRO A 331 -16.71 -20.58 12.21
C PRO A 331 -15.21 -20.28 12.07
N ASP A 332 -14.44 -20.30 13.16
CA ASP A 332 -12.99 -20.05 13.08
C ASP A 332 -12.24 -21.16 12.34
N ASP A 333 -12.67 -22.43 12.49
CA ASP A 333 -12.10 -23.55 11.74
C ASP A 333 -12.29 -23.35 10.22
N LEU A 334 -13.47 -22.89 9.79
CA LEU A 334 -13.70 -22.60 8.37
C LEU A 334 -12.91 -21.36 7.90
N ARG A 335 -12.73 -20.34 8.74
CA ARG A 335 -11.87 -19.18 8.41
C ARG A 335 -10.43 -19.61 8.19
N GLU A 336 -9.92 -20.54 8.99
CA GLU A 336 -8.59 -21.10 8.82
C GLU A 336 -8.48 -21.86 7.49
N LEU A 337 -9.45 -22.71 7.14
CA LEU A 337 -9.49 -23.38 5.84
C LEU A 337 -9.58 -22.40 4.66
N ILE A 338 -10.36 -21.31 4.80
CA ILE A 338 -10.44 -20.24 3.81
C ILE A 338 -9.11 -19.51 3.67
N ALA A 339 -8.38 -19.29 4.76
CA ALA A 339 -7.05 -18.68 4.73
C ALA A 339 -6.02 -19.57 4.03
N GLN A 340 -6.11 -20.89 4.24
CA GLN A 340 -5.25 -21.91 3.64
C GLN A 340 -5.70 -22.36 2.23
N ALA A 341 -6.83 -21.88 1.73
CA ALA A 341 -7.39 -22.30 0.44
C ALA A 341 -6.42 -22.03 -0.72
N GLU A 342 -6.26 -23.05 -1.57
CA GLU A 342 -5.28 -23.07 -2.66
C GLU A 342 -5.70 -22.11 -3.79
N PRO A 343 -4.82 -21.23 -4.28
CA PRO A 343 -5.09 -20.41 -5.45
C PRO A 343 -5.48 -21.24 -6.68
N PHE A 344 -6.57 -20.86 -7.35
CA PHE A 344 -7.00 -21.52 -8.58
C PHE A 344 -6.45 -20.82 -9.84
N GLY A 345 -5.75 -21.59 -10.66
CA GLY A 345 -5.02 -21.08 -11.81
C GLY A 345 -3.73 -20.37 -11.36
N PRO A 346 -2.72 -20.23 -12.23
CA PRO A 346 -1.55 -19.44 -11.90
C PRO A 346 -1.94 -18.03 -11.44
N PRO A 347 -1.13 -17.45 -10.55
CA PRO A 347 -1.53 -16.28 -9.79
C PRO A 347 -1.79 -15.07 -10.71
N SER A 348 -2.70 -14.19 -10.30
CA SER A 348 -2.82 -12.75 -10.62
C SER A 348 -2.23 -12.28 -11.97
N PRO A 349 -3.01 -11.57 -12.81
CA PRO A 349 -3.11 -11.59 -14.30
C PRO A 349 -1.88 -11.98 -15.18
N SER A 350 -1.00 -12.86 -14.69
CA SER A 350 0.25 -13.32 -15.31
C SER A 350 0.03 -14.42 -16.34
N GLU A 351 -1.23 -14.72 -16.65
CA GLU A 351 -1.69 -15.96 -17.27
C GLU A 351 -2.14 -15.87 -18.72
N ALA A 352 -2.14 -14.69 -19.33
CA ALA A 352 -2.02 -14.72 -20.78
C ALA A 352 -0.58 -15.12 -21.08
N GLY A 353 -0.41 -16.24 -21.81
CA GLY A 353 0.91 -16.65 -22.29
C GLY A 353 1.59 -15.49 -23.05
N PRO A 354 2.90 -15.57 -23.34
CA PRO A 354 3.67 -14.43 -23.82
C PRO A 354 3.04 -13.69 -25.01
N GLY A 355 2.20 -14.36 -25.81
CA GLY A 355 1.34 -13.79 -26.86
C GLY A 355 0.56 -12.52 -26.51
N GLN A 356 0.17 -12.26 -25.25
CA GLN A 356 -0.44 -10.96 -24.86
C GLN A 356 0.49 -9.77 -25.08
N PHE A 357 1.80 -10.01 -25.07
CA PHE A 357 2.80 -8.99 -25.31
C PHE A 357 3.14 -8.85 -26.81
N PHE A 358 2.34 -9.44 -27.70
CA PHE A 358 2.53 -9.38 -29.14
C PHE A 358 1.29 -8.84 -29.83
N ALA A 359 1.48 -8.06 -30.90
CA ALA A 359 0.38 -7.54 -31.70
C ALA A 359 0.74 -7.48 -33.19
N MET A 360 -0.29 -7.52 -34.03
CA MET A 360 -0.15 -7.41 -35.48
C MET A 360 0.28 -5.98 -35.88
N GLY A 361 1.38 -5.86 -36.60
CA GLY A 361 1.83 -4.59 -37.18
C GLY A 361 1.13 -4.26 -38.51
N LEU A 362 1.32 -3.04 -39.01
CA LEU A 362 0.72 -2.56 -40.28
C LEU A 362 1.03 -3.44 -41.51
N GLY A 363 2.11 -4.23 -41.46
CA GLY A 363 2.48 -5.20 -42.51
C GLY A 363 1.98 -6.64 -42.28
N GLY A 364 1.00 -6.86 -41.39
CA GLY A 364 0.42 -8.17 -41.12
C GLY A 364 1.27 -9.14 -40.28
N ARG A 365 2.50 -8.75 -39.90
CA ARG A 365 3.38 -9.56 -39.04
C ARG A 365 3.11 -9.30 -37.56
N VAL A 366 3.01 -10.37 -36.78
CA VAL A 366 2.94 -10.31 -35.32
C VAL A 366 4.32 -9.94 -34.76
N SER A 367 4.40 -8.91 -33.92
CA SER A 367 5.64 -8.46 -33.30
C SER A 367 5.47 -8.19 -31.81
N PHE A 368 6.55 -8.43 -31.05
CA PHE A 368 6.63 -8.13 -29.62
C PHE A 368 6.43 -6.62 -29.37
N LYS A 369 5.67 -6.31 -28.32
CA LYS A 369 5.34 -4.97 -27.85
C LYS A 369 5.90 -4.83 -26.43
N PRO A 370 7.14 -4.30 -26.27
CA PRO A 370 7.76 -4.17 -24.95
C PRO A 370 6.89 -3.38 -23.96
N ARG A 371 6.12 -2.42 -24.47
CA ARG A 371 5.19 -1.60 -23.71
C ARG A 371 4.15 -2.40 -22.94
N PHE A 372 3.57 -3.42 -23.55
CA PHE A 372 2.52 -4.23 -22.91
C PHE A 372 3.08 -5.04 -21.74
N LEU A 373 4.29 -5.60 -21.92
CA LEU A 373 4.98 -6.28 -20.82
C LEU A 373 5.39 -5.29 -19.73
N ALA A 374 5.87 -4.10 -20.09
CA ALA A 374 6.24 -3.07 -19.15
C ALA A 374 5.06 -2.61 -18.28
N GLU A 375 3.89 -2.35 -18.88
CA GLU A 375 2.66 -2.00 -18.16
C GLU A 375 2.22 -3.13 -17.22
N ARG A 376 2.35 -4.39 -17.67
CA ARG A 376 2.05 -5.55 -16.83
C ARG A 376 2.97 -5.63 -15.61
N VAL A 377 4.27 -5.43 -15.81
CA VAL A 377 5.28 -5.40 -14.75
C VAL A 377 4.93 -4.34 -13.70
N VAL A 378 4.64 -3.10 -14.13
CA VAL A 378 4.31 -2.00 -13.23
C VAL A 378 2.98 -2.21 -12.51
N GLN A 379 2.03 -2.88 -13.16
CA GLN A 379 0.75 -3.22 -12.54
C GLN A 379 0.90 -4.26 -11.41
N ASP A 380 1.71 -5.29 -11.63
CA ASP A 380 1.90 -6.38 -10.65
C ASP A 380 2.87 -6.01 -9.54
N VAL A 381 3.89 -5.24 -9.88
CA VAL A 381 4.88 -4.71 -8.96
C VAL A 381 4.90 -3.21 -9.18
N PRO A 382 4.10 -2.42 -8.43
CA PRO A 382 4.17 -0.97 -8.53
C PRO A 382 5.58 -0.50 -8.21
N LEU A 383 6.26 0.07 -9.19
CA LEU A 383 7.63 0.54 -9.06
C LEU A 383 7.65 2.06 -8.88
N LEU A 384 8.75 2.56 -8.33
CA LEU A 384 9.07 3.98 -8.28
C LEU A 384 10.53 4.15 -8.73
N ASN A 385 10.76 4.92 -9.78
CA ASN A 385 12.08 5.25 -10.31
C ASN A 385 12.42 6.69 -9.97
N ASP A 386 13.44 6.87 -9.10
CA ASP A 386 14.02 8.17 -8.81
C ASP A 386 15.03 8.52 -9.89
N THR A 387 14.66 9.44 -10.79
CA THR A 387 15.53 9.87 -11.89
C THR A 387 16.74 10.66 -11.42
N LYS A 388 16.73 11.21 -10.20
CA LYS A 388 17.86 12.00 -9.70
C LYS A 388 19.06 11.11 -9.35
N THR A 389 18.79 9.95 -8.75
CA THR A 389 19.85 9.04 -8.29
C THR A 389 19.91 7.74 -9.05
N GLY A 390 18.92 7.48 -9.89
CA GLY A 390 18.78 6.22 -10.61
C GLY A 390 18.31 5.06 -9.72
N ALA A 391 17.98 5.32 -8.45
CA ALA A 391 17.44 4.32 -7.56
C ALA A 391 16.05 3.86 -8.02
N LEU A 392 15.77 2.57 -7.83
CA LEU A 392 14.52 1.94 -8.17
C LEU A 392 13.96 1.26 -6.91
N TYR A 393 12.66 1.42 -6.71
CA TYR A 393 11.95 0.90 -5.56
C TYR A 393 10.72 0.11 -5.98
N ARG A 394 10.24 -0.79 -5.13
CA ARG A 394 8.93 -1.46 -5.27
C ARG A 394 8.02 -1.13 -4.11
N TRP A 395 6.73 -1.00 -4.39
CA TRP A 395 5.70 -0.88 -3.36
C TRP A 395 5.49 -2.22 -2.66
N ASN A 396 5.66 -2.26 -1.34
CA ASN A 396 5.45 -3.47 -0.53
C ASN A 396 4.09 -3.50 0.20
N GLY A 397 3.21 -2.55 -0.09
CA GLY A 397 1.92 -2.36 0.60
C GLY A 397 1.93 -1.22 1.62
N ARG A 398 3.11 -0.76 2.06
CA ARG A 398 3.26 0.29 3.09
C ARG A 398 4.18 1.42 2.65
N TYR A 399 5.32 1.08 2.05
CA TYR A 399 6.29 2.03 1.52
C TYR A 399 7.00 1.46 0.28
N PHE A 400 7.82 2.27 -0.37
CA PHE A 400 8.68 1.89 -1.49
C PHE A 400 10.04 1.40 -0.99
N GLU A 401 10.28 0.09 -1.01
CA GLU A 401 11.56 -0.50 -0.61
C GLU A 401 12.53 -0.64 -1.79
N ASP A 402 13.83 -0.62 -1.52
CA ASP A 402 14.88 -0.76 -2.53
C ASP A 402 14.64 -2.02 -3.40
N TYR A 403 14.68 -1.84 -4.72
CA TYR A 403 14.42 -2.90 -5.68
C TYR A 403 15.42 -2.89 -6.83
N ALA A 404 16.27 -3.92 -6.89
CA ALA A 404 17.30 -4.00 -7.91
C ALA A 404 16.70 -4.12 -9.32
N PHE A 405 17.27 -3.42 -10.29
CA PHE A 405 16.78 -3.44 -11.68
C PHE A 405 16.80 -4.84 -12.30
N ASP A 406 17.72 -5.72 -11.88
CA ASP A 406 17.75 -7.12 -12.31
C ASP A 406 16.52 -7.92 -11.87
N GLN A 407 15.86 -7.55 -10.77
CA GLN A 407 14.62 -8.19 -10.35
C GLN A 407 13.48 -7.89 -11.34
N VAL A 408 13.46 -6.68 -11.92
CA VAL A 408 12.54 -6.33 -13.01
C VAL A 408 12.83 -7.16 -14.25
N ARG A 409 14.11 -7.37 -14.60
CA ARG A 409 14.51 -8.22 -15.73
C ARG A 409 14.10 -9.67 -15.52
N LEU A 410 14.29 -10.21 -14.31
CA LEU A 410 13.85 -11.56 -13.94
C LEU A 410 12.32 -11.71 -14.01
N LEU A 411 11.57 -10.67 -13.67
CA LEU A 411 10.13 -10.66 -13.83
C LEU A 411 9.72 -10.67 -15.32
N CYS A 412 10.36 -9.86 -16.15
CA CYS A 412 10.16 -9.88 -17.62
C CYS A 412 10.49 -11.25 -18.22
N LEU A 413 11.60 -11.87 -17.79
CA LEU A 413 11.99 -13.22 -18.21
C LEU A 413 10.90 -14.24 -17.88
N ARG A 414 10.35 -14.18 -16.65
CA ARG A 414 9.26 -15.07 -16.21
C ARG A 414 8.00 -14.90 -17.05
N TYR A 415 7.55 -13.67 -17.32
CA TYR A 415 6.37 -13.43 -18.16
C TYR A 415 6.56 -13.86 -19.62
N LEU A 416 7.78 -13.71 -20.16
CA LEU A 416 8.07 -14.09 -21.54
C LEU A 416 8.24 -15.60 -21.72
N ALA A 417 8.64 -16.32 -20.68
CA ALA A 417 8.87 -17.77 -20.72
C ALA A 417 9.73 -18.16 -21.96
N ASN A 418 9.21 -19.05 -22.81
CA ASN A 418 9.91 -19.54 -24.00
C ASN A 418 10.11 -18.48 -25.09
N GLU A 419 9.41 -17.33 -25.01
CA GLU A 419 9.57 -16.19 -25.92
C GLU A 419 10.63 -15.19 -25.43
N SER A 420 11.37 -15.52 -24.37
CA SER A 420 12.37 -14.61 -23.81
C SER A 420 13.61 -14.50 -24.70
N THR A 421 14.07 -13.25 -24.88
CA THR A 421 15.40 -12.94 -25.43
C THR A 421 15.99 -11.78 -24.65
N GLN A 422 17.32 -11.63 -24.63
CA GLN A 422 17.96 -10.52 -23.91
C GLN A 422 17.42 -9.16 -24.36
N GLN A 423 17.21 -8.97 -25.67
CA GLN A 423 16.66 -7.73 -26.22
C GLN A 423 15.25 -7.45 -25.68
N ARG A 424 14.33 -8.44 -25.75
CA ARG A 424 12.94 -8.27 -25.31
C ARG A 424 12.86 -7.94 -23.81
N ILE A 425 13.68 -8.61 -23.01
CA ILE A 425 13.77 -8.38 -21.56
C ILE A 425 14.26 -6.95 -21.28
N ASN A 426 15.35 -6.53 -21.91
CA ASN A 426 15.93 -5.20 -21.67
C ASN A 426 15.00 -4.08 -22.13
N ASP A 427 14.35 -4.23 -23.29
CA ASP A 427 13.41 -3.24 -23.81
C ASP A 427 12.20 -3.06 -22.88
N ALA A 428 11.60 -4.17 -22.41
CA ALA A 428 10.45 -4.13 -21.52
C ALA A 428 10.82 -3.60 -20.12
N ALA A 429 11.93 -4.07 -19.54
CA ALA A 429 12.40 -3.60 -18.23
C ALA A 429 12.76 -2.11 -18.27
N GLY A 430 13.41 -1.65 -19.35
CA GLY A 430 13.72 -0.23 -19.57
C GLY A 430 12.45 0.62 -19.64
N GLN A 431 11.44 0.17 -20.38
CA GLN A 431 10.15 0.87 -20.44
C GLN A 431 9.39 0.84 -19.10
N ALA A 432 9.45 -0.25 -18.34
CA ALA A 432 8.84 -0.34 -17.01
C ALA A 432 9.46 0.68 -16.05
N ARG A 433 10.79 0.84 -16.10
CA ARG A 433 11.50 1.87 -15.33
C ARG A 433 11.05 3.29 -15.72
N ILE A 434 10.97 3.58 -17.02
CA ILE A 434 10.51 4.89 -17.52
C ILE A 434 9.07 5.16 -17.06
N LEU A 435 8.19 4.17 -17.18
CA LEU A 435 6.79 4.22 -16.74
C LEU A 435 6.60 4.54 -15.27
N SER A 436 7.57 4.14 -14.46
CA SER A 436 7.55 4.24 -13.00
C SER A 436 8.28 5.50 -12.52
N THR A 437 8.66 6.38 -13.43
CA THR A 437 9.35 7.63 -13.11
C THR A 437 8.47 8.49 -12.23
N ILE A 438 9.06 8.98 -11.13
CA ILE A 438 8.37 9.91 -10.26
C ILE A 438 7.87 11.12 -11.06
N PRO A 439 6.61 11.58 -10.86
CA PRO A 439 6.07 12.69 -11.62
C PRO A 439 6.93 13.96 -11.51
N HIS A 440 6.95 14.76 -12.58
CA HIS A 440 7.72 16.00 -12.59
C HIS A 440 7.33 16.90 -11.41
N GLY A 441 8.34 17.45 -10.72
CA GLY A 441 8.16 18.30 -9.54
C GLY A 441 7.99 17.56 -8.21
N ARG A 442 7.84 16.22 -8.24
CA ARG A 442 7.80 15.37 -7.04
C ARG A 442 9.18 14.75 -6.76
N GLN A 443 9.43 14.37 -5.52
CA GLN A 443 10.66 13.69 -5.07
C GLN A 443 10.32 12.57 -4.09
N VAL A 444 11.25 11.63 -3.89
CA VAL A 444 11.08 10.61 -2.84
C VAL A 444 10.96 11.29 -1.48
N ASN A 445 10.03 10.81 -0.67
CA ASN A 445 9.70 11.38 0.64
C ASN A 445 9.38 12.88 0.59
N ASP A 446 8.74 13.41 -0.46
CA ASP A 446 8.56 14.86 -0.64
C ASP A 446 7.49 15.51 0.24
N ARG A 447 6.76 14.73 1.03
CA ARG A 447 5.77 15.25 1.98
C ARG A 447 6.41 15.49 3.34
N ASP A 448 6.81 16.73 3.58
CA ASP A 448 7.40 17.15 4.84
C ASP A 448 6.47 16.88 6.04
N GLY A 449 7.06 16.45 7.14
CA GLY A 449 6.35 16.08 8.36
C GLY A 449 5.68 14.70 8.31
N TRP A 450 5.52 14.07 7.16
CA TRP A 450 4.95 12.73 7.06
C TRP A 450 6.04 11.65 7.09
N VAL A 451 5.81 10.62 7.91
CA VAL A 451 6.67 9.44 8.01
C VAL A 451 5.83 8.17 7.98
N CYS A 452 6.36 7.09 7.41
CA CYS A 452 5.70 5.80 7.43
C CYS A 452 6.03 5.08 8.76
N VAL A 453 5.00 4.66 9.48
CA VAL A 453 5.06 3.78 10.66
C VAL A 453 4.30 2.49 10.33
N ARG A 454 4.49 1.41 11.09
CA ARG A 454 3.93 0.09 10.73
C ARG A 454 2.42 0.10 10.45
N ASN A 455 1.67 0.91 11.20
CA ASN A 455 0.21 1.02 11.13
C ASN A 455 -0.32 2.22 10.31
N GLY A 456 0.52 2.99 9.61
CA GLY A 456 0.05 4.06 8.71
C GLY A 456 1.10 5.10 8.35
N MET A 457 0.66 6.17 7.69
CA MET A 457 1.44 7.38 7.46
C MET A 457 1.13 8.35 8.60
N LEU A 458 2.13 8.66 9.43
CA LEU A 458 2.01 9.57 10.56
C LEU A 458 2.52 10.97 10.20
N ASN A 459 1.72 11.99 10.46
CA ASN A 459 2.19 13.37 10.45
C ASN A 459 2.82 13.72 11.81
N LEU A 460 4.12 13.99 11.84
CA LEU A 460 4.89 14.31 13.06
C LEU A 460 4.46 15.64 13.72
N HIS A 461 3.73 16.51 13.01
CA HIS A 461 3.24 17.78 13.57
C HIS A 461 1.83 17.65 14.14
N SER A 462 0.86 17.18 13.34
CA SER A 462 -0.54 17.05 13.77
C SER A 462 -0.83 15.78 14.56
N LEU A 463 0.07 14.79 14.50
CA LEU A 463 -0.12 13.43 15.02
C LEU A 463 -1.27 12.66 14.35
N GLU A 464 -1.70 13.11 13.17
CA GLU A 464 -2.68 12.41 12.35
C GLU A 464 -2.08 11.16 11.71
N VAL A 465 -2.83 10.06 11.72
CA VAL A 465 -2.48 8.82 11.02
C VAL A 465 -3.40 8.65 9.81
N ALA A 466 -2.81 8.69 8.62
CA ALA A 466 -3.48 8.35 7.38
C ALA A 466 -3.15 6.91 6.96
N ALA A 467 -3.96 6.34 6.08
CA ALA A 467 -3.65 5.05 5.47
C ALA A 467 -2.37 5.13 4.62
N HIS A 468 -1.67 4.00 4.54
CA HIS A 468 -0.55 3.81 3.63
C HIS A 468 -0.97 4.10 2.19
N ALA A 469 -0.17 4.89 1.47
CA ALA A 469 -0.45 5.21 0.06
C ALA A 469 0.83 5.51 -0.72
N GLN A 470 0.84 5.12 -2.00
CA GLN A 470 1.98 5.33 -2.90
C GLN A 470 2.29 6.82 -3.14
N ASP A 471 1.29 7.70 -3.06
CA ASP A 471 1.42 9.14 -3.32
C ASP A 471 2.24 9.89 -2.24
N TYR A 472 2.60 9.23 -1.13
CA TYR A 472 3.59 9.76 -0.18
C TYR A 472 5.03 9.58 -0.67
N TYR A 473 5.26 8.69 -1.65
CA TYR A 473 6.59 8.30 -2.13
C TYR A 473 7.57 7.99 -0.99
N ALA A 474 7.04 7.42 0.10
CA ALA A 474 7.82 7.06 1.27
C ALA A 474 8.77 5.92 0.90
N THR A 475 10.07 6.08 1.12
CA THR A 475 11.08 5.04 0.81
C THR A 475 11.62 4.33 2.05
N TYR A 476 11.01 4.60 3.20
CA TYR A 476 11.38 4.01 4.48
C TYR A 476 10.14 3.87 5.36
N GLU A 477 10.23 2.97 6.34
CA GLU A 477 9.28 2.78 7.44
C GLU A 477 10.08 2.81 8.75
N LEU A 478 9.53 3.46 9.78
CA LEU A 478 10.05 3.43 11.15
C LEU A 478 9.63 2.13 11.84
N GLY A 479 10.45 1.62 12.77
CA GLY A 479 10.25 0.31 13.40
C GLY A 479 9.13 0.22 14.45
N VAL A 480 8.15 1.13 14.39
CA VAL A 480 7.17 1.38 15.46
C VAL A 480 5.74 1.47 14.94
N GLU A 481 4.79 1.35 15.86
CA GLU A 481 3.38 1.68 15.66
C GLU A 481 3.04 2.93 16.46
N PHE A 482 2.14 3.75 15.93
CA PHE A 482 1.61 4.90 16.65
C PHE A 482 0.15 4.67 17.05
N ASN A 483 -0.08 4.53 18.35
CA ASN A 483 -1.42 4.46 18.93
C ASN A 483 -1.48 5.41 20.15
N PRO A 484 -2.06 6.62 19.98
CA PRO A 484 -2.15 7.59 21.08
C PRO A 484 -3.08 7.15 22.22
N ASP A 485 -3.97 6.20 21.95
CA ASP A 485 -5.00 5.75 22.91
C ASP A 485 -4.60 4.50 23.70
N SER A 486 -3.36 4.00 23.53
CA SER A 486 -2.93 2.74 24.17
C SER A 486 -2.88 2.80 25.71
N GLY A 487 -2.69 4.01 26.27
CA GLY A 487 -2.48 4.23 27.71
C GLY A 487 -1.17 3.65 28.27
N ARG A 488 -0.38 2.93 27.46
CA ARG A 488 0.90 2.33 27.83
C ARG A 488 1.97 3.42 27.99
N LYS A 489 2.94 3.16 28.86
CA LYS A 489 4.08 4.04 29.14
C LYS A 489 5.39 3.27 29.01
N CYS A 490 6.49 3.99 28.75
CA CYS A 490 7.84 3.44 28.68
C CYS A 490 8.55 3.52 30.04
N GLU A 491 8.00 2.86 31.07
CA GLU A 491 8.48 2.98 32.44
C GLU A 491 9.90 2.44 32.62
N ARG A 492 10.24 1.32 31.95
CA ARG A 492 11.59 0.76 32.01
C ARG A 492 12.59 1.69 31.32
N TRP A 493 12.20 2.30 30.21
CA TRP A 493 13.02 3.31 29.54
C TRP A 493 13.30 4.52 30.43
N LEU A 494 12.28 5.07 31.10
CA LEU A 494 12.45 6.20 32.00
C LEU A 494 13.37 5.85 33.17
N ARG A 495 13.17 4.71 33.82
CA ARG A 495 14.07 4.23 34.88
C ARG A 495 15.51 4.05 34.38
N TYR A 496 15.68 3.48 33.19
CA TYR A 496 16.99 3.32 32.56
C TYR A 496 17.70 4.67 32.40
N LEU A 497 16.99 5.70 31.94
CA LEU A 497 17.55 7.06 31.78
C LEU A 497 17.87 7.72 33.13
N GLU A 498 17.00 7.58 34.12
CA GLU A 498 17.20 8.09 35.48
C GLU A 498 18.43 7.46 36.14
N MET A 499 18.70 6.17 35.90
CA MET A 499 19.88 5.49 36.44
C MET A 499 21.17 5.91 35.72
N ASN A 500 21.12 6.01 34.39
CA ASN A 500 22.31 6.13 33.55
C ASN A 500 22.74 7.57 33.30
N VAL A 501 21.79 8.46 32.99
CA VAL A 501 22.07 9.88 32.68
C VAL A 501 21.89 10.76 33.91
N GLN A 502 20.89 10.44 34.75
CA GLN A 502 20.56 11.07 36.04
C GLN A 502 20.11 12.53 35.99
N THR A 503 20.61 13.32 35.03
CA THR A 503 20.31 14.76 34.92
C THR A 503 19.07 15.00 34.06
N PRO A 504 17.97 15.54 34.62
CA PRO A 504 16.71 15.70 33.87
C PRO A 504 16.83 16.56 32.61
N ARG A 505 17.67 17.59 32.64
CA ARG A 505 17.91 18.47 31.46
C ARG A 505 18.69 17.76 30.36
N ALA A 506 19.66 16.90 30.71
CA ALA A 506 20.36 16.06 29.75
C ALA A 506 19.43 14.97 29.17
N ILE A 507 18.57 14.37 30.00
CA ILE A 507 17.50 13.46 29.55
C ILE A 507 16.56 14.17 28.56
N ALA A 508 16.19 15.43 28.83
CA ALA A 508 15.37 16.22 27.92
C ALA A 508 16.07 16.48 26.57
N GLN A 509 17.38 16.74 26.56
CA GLN A 509 18.16 16.86 25.33
C GLN A 509 18.22 15.54 24.55
N LEU A 510 18.37 14.41 25.25
CA LEU A 510 18.34 13.09 24.62
C LEU A 510 16.98 12.79 24.01
N GLN A 511 15.89 13.12 24.71
CA GLN A 511 14.51 13.01 24.21
C GLN A 511 14.29 13.84 22.94
N GLU A 512 14.78 15.09 22.94
CA GLU A 512 14.73 15.96 21.76
C GLU A 512 15.53 15.39 20.60
N PHE A 513 16.70 14.79 20.87
CA PHE A 513 17.53 14.19 19.85
C PHE A 513 16.88 12.94 19.24
N PHE A 514 16.30 12.07 20.08
CA PHE A 514 15.53 10.91 19.62
C PHE A 514 14.37 11.36 18.71
N GLY A 515 13.63 12.38 19.11
CA GLY A 515 12.59 12.99 18.29
C GLY A 515 13.11 13.59 16.98
N TYR A 516 14.27 14.26 17.04
CA TYR A 516 14.91 14.85 15.87
C TYR A 516 15.27 13.80 14.82
N CYS A 517 15.77 12.64 15.23
CA CYS A 517 16.10 11.50 14.36
C CYS A 517 14.93 10.96 13.53
N LEU A 518 13.68 11.27 13.91
CA LEU A 518 12.48 10.87 13.16
C LEU A 518 12.24 11.75 11.92
N THR A 519 12.91 12.89 11.83
CA THR A 519 12.72 13.88 10.77
C THR A 519 13.82 13.80 9.70
N ARG A 520 13.66 14.50 8.59
CA ARG A 520 14.75 14.82 7.64
C ARG A 520 15.31 16.24 7.82
N ASP A 521 14.85 16.95 8.85
CA ASP A 521 15.31 18.30 9.13
C ASP A 521 16.76 18.28 9.63
N THR A 522 17.56 19.27 9.22
CA THR A 522 18.96 19.45 9.64
C THR A 522 19.20 20.79 10.36
N ARG A 523 18.17 21.64 10.53
CA ARG A 523 18.31 23.03 10.98
C ARG A 523 18.95 23.21 12.35
N TYR A 524 18.81 22.22 13.24
CA TYR A 524 19.37 22.30 14.59
C TYR A 524 20.86 21.95 14.64
N GLN A 525 21.40 21.35 13.57
CA GLN A 525 22.82 21.08 13.39
C GLN A 525 23.48 20.40 14.61
N LYS A 526 22.89 19.30 15.12
CA LYS A 526 23.44 18.55 16.26
C LYS A 526 23.87 17.13 15.91
N CYS A 527 24.97 16.70 16.52
CA CYS A 527 25.51 15.35 16.56
C CYS A 527 25.54 14.90 18.03
N LEU A 528 24.94 13.76 18.31
CA LEU A 528 24.89 13.17 19.65
C LEU A 528 26.20 12.43 19.94
N ILE A 529 26.80 12.72 21.09
CA ILE A 529 27.95 11.98 21.60
C ILE A 529 27.57 11.41 22.98
N LEU A 530 27.43 10.10 23.07
CA LEU A 530 27.26 9.42 24.35
C LEU A 530 28.63 9.13 24.95
N PHE A 531 28.89 9.63 26.16
CA PHE A 531 30.19 9.56 26.82
C PHE A 531 30.08 8.90 28.19
N GLY A 532 30.94 7.92 28.49
CA GLY A 532 30.96 7.28 29.81
C GLY A 532 32.00 6.15 29.91
N PRO A 533 32.23 5.57 31.10
CA PRO A 533 33.37 4.69 31.38
C PRO A 533 33.33 3.32 30.68
N GLY A 534 32.24 2.97 29.97
CA GLY A 534 32.02 1.64 29.39
C GLY A 534 31.27 0.72 30.35
N GLU A 535 30.59 -0.31 29.82
CA GLU A 535 29.60 -1.11 30.59
C GLU A 535 28.53 -0.25 31.28
N ASP A 536 28.15 0.85 30.64
CA ASP A 536 27.31 1.92 31.17
C ASP A 536 25.98 2.07 30.41
N GLY A 537 25.68 1.14 29.51
CA GLY A 537 24.41 1.13 28.78
C GLY A 537 24.36 2.03 27.54
N LYS A 538 25.40 2.79 27.16
CA LYS A 538 25.39 3.66 25.95
C LYS A 538 24.93 2.93 24.68
N SER A 539 25.45 1.72 24.46
CA SER A 539 25.12 0.91 23.29
C SER A 539 23.64 0.51 23.27
N ILE A 540 23.03 0.28 24.44
CA ILE A 540 21.60 -0.04 24.55
C ILE A 540 20.76 1.16 24.07
N ALA A 541 21.08 2.39 24.51
CA ALA A 541 20.36 3.58 24.04
C ALA A 541 20.47 3.76 22.51
N LEU A 542 21.64 3.53 21.93
CA LEU A 542 21.83 3.62 20.48
C LEU A 542 21.09 2.51 19.72
N ASN A 543 21.06 1.28 20.25
CA ASN A 543 20.29 0.19 19.66
C ASN A 543 18.78 0.44 19.71
N ILE A 544 18.25 0.95 20.83
CA ILE A 544 16.85 1.35 20.91
C ILE A 544 16.51 2.44 19.89
N LEU A 545 17.39 3.45 19.74
CA LEU A 545 17.22 4.48 18.71
C LEU A 545 17.27 3.89 17.29
N ARG A 546 18.17 2.93 17.04
CA ARG A 546 18.29 2.21 15.76
C ARG A 546 17.02 1.46 15.41
N GLU A 547 16.48 0.69 16.34
CA GLU A 547 15.25 -0.09 16.13
C GLU A 547 14.03 0.82 15.98
N MET A 548 13.96 1.91 16.74
CA MET A 548 12.89 2.90 16.62
C MET A 548 12.88 3.55 15.23
N VAL A 549 14.05 3.98 14.76
CA VAL A 549 14.21 4.57 13.42
C VAL A 549 14.08 3.52 12.30
N GLY A 550 14.32 2.24 12.61
CA GLY A 550 14.41 1.14 11.66
C GLY A 550 15.85 0.91 11.21
N ALA A 551 16.37 -0.30 11.41
CA ALA A 551 17.77 -0.64 11.12
C ALA A 551 18.18 -0.39 9.66
N GLN A 552 17.26 -0.57 8.72
CA GLN A 552 17.45 -0.30 7.28
C GLN A 552 17.63 1.19 6.96
N ASN A 553 17.17 2.08 7.84
CA ASN A 553 17.28 3.53 7.71
C ASN A 553 18.55 4.08 8.36
N CYS A 554 19.40 3.19 8.87
CA CYS A 554 20.63 3.52 9.57
C CYS A 554 21.88 3.20 8.72
N ALA A 555 22.92 4.00 8.91
CA ALA A 555 24.29 3.70 8.48
C ALA A 555 25.21 3.50 9.69
N ALA A 556 26.42 3.01 9.44
CA ALA A 556 27.43 2.75 10.47
C ALA A 556 28.81 3.30 10.09
N VAL A 557 28.84 4.52 9.55
CA VAL A 557 30.08 5.21 9.16
C VAL A 557 30.75 5.77 10.42
N THR A 558 31.99 5.36 10.67
CA THR A 558 32.80 5.91 11.78
C THR A 558 33.11 7.38 11.52
N PHE A 559 33.54 8.12 12.55
CA PHE A 559 33.90 9.53 12.36
C PHE A 559 35.06 9.70 11.36
N ARG A 560 36.04 8.78 11.36
CA ARG A 560 37.17 8.78 10.43
C ARG A 560 36.72 8.53 8.99
N ASP A 561 35.82 7.57 8.81
CA ASP A 561 35.36 7.15 7.48
C ASP A 561 34.41 8.17 6.82
N LEU A 562 34.03 9.24 7.53
CA LEU A 562 33.39 10.40 6.91
C LEU A 562 34.27 11.05 5.83
N GLU A 563 35.60 10.88 5.84
CA GLU A 563 36.44 11.39 4.75
C GLU A 563 36.50 10.44 3.54
N ASP A 564 36.15 9.16 3.72
CA ASP A 564 36.14 8.18 2.65
C ASP A 564 34.86 8.28 1.80
N GLN A 565 35.03 8.52 0.50
CA GLN A 565 33.91 8.74 -0.42
C GLN A 565 32.98 7.52 -0.58
N PHE A 566 33.48 6.30 -0.37
CA PHE A 566 32.70 5.07 -0.51
C PHE A 566 31.90 4.78 0.76
N HIS A 567 32.48 5.02 1.93
CA HIS A 567 31.76 4.89 3.20
C HIS A 567 30.72 6.01 3.33
N ARG A 568 31.05 7.26 3.00
CA ARG A 568 30.05 8.35 2.96
C ARG A 568 28.89 8.09 2.03
N ALA A 569 29.08 7.40 0.91
CA ALA A 569 28.00 7.07 -0.01
C ALA A 569 26.87 6.28 0.69
N THR A 570 27.19 5.52 1.74
CA THR A 570 26.20 4.76 2.53
C THR A 570 25.28 5.64 3.38
N LEU A 571 25.62 6.92 3.59
CA LEU A 571 24.76 7.91 4.25
C LEU A 571 23.63 8.39 3.35
N TYR A 572 23.69 8.09 2.05
CA TYR A 572 22.65 8.46 1.10
C TYR A 572 21.30 7.87 1.54
N ASN A 573 20.30 8.76 1.64
CA ASN A 573 18.92 8.42 2.02
C ASN A 573 18.78 7.73 3.40
N LYS A 574 19.67 8.01 4.35
CA LYS A 574 19.59 7.49 5.74
C LYS A 574 19.10 8.55 6.72
N LEU A 575 18.33 8.13 7.73
CA LEU A 575 17.84 9.00 8.82
C LEU A 575 18.85 9.12 9.96
N LEU A 576 19.67 8.08 10.16
CA LEU A 576 20.56 7.97 11.31
C LEU A 576 21.88 7.31 10.90
N ASN A 577 22.97 7.76 11.51
CA ASN A 577 24.26 7.09 11.47
C ASN A 577 24.70 6.79 12.91
N ILE A 578 24.94 5.52 13.22
CA ILE A 578 25.41 5.08 14.53
C ILE A 578 26.79 4.43 14.38
N SER A 579 27.76 4.88 15.17
CA SER A 579 29.01 4.15 15.32
C SER A 579 29.51 4.18 16.77
N THR A 580 30.13 3.08 17.19
CA THR A 580 30.65 2.86 18.55
C THR A 580 32.15 3.11 18.65
N GLU A 581 32.78 3.59 17.57
CA GLU A 581 34.24 3.79 17.52
C GLU A 581 34.58 5.25 17.22
N LEU A 582 35.13 5.92 18.23
CA LEU A 582 35.90 7.15 18.07
C LEU A 582 37.36 6.82 18.42
N GLY A 583 38.19 6.63 17.39
CA GLY A 583 39.62 6.39 17.57
C GLY A 583 40.33 7.55 18.30
N SER A 584 41.53 7.28 18.82
CA SER A 584 42.32 8.26 19.58
C SER A 584 43.06 9.29 18.71
N ASP A 585 43.11 9.06 17.40
CA ASP A 585 43.84 9.92 16.46
C ASP A 585 43.15 11.27 16.30
N ALA A 586 43.92 12.31 16.00
CA ALA A 586 43.38 13.64 15.78
C ALA A 586 42.51 13.66 14.51
N LEU A 587 41.22 13.95 14.66
CA LEU A 587 40.26 13.94 13.56
C LEU A 587 40.10 15.35 12.98
N GLU A 588 40.26 15.47 11.67
CA GLU A 588 39.87 16.62 10.87
C GLU A 588 38.86 16.12 9.84
N SER A 589 37.63 16.65 9.89
CA SER A 589 36.64 16.32 8.87
C SER A 589 35.87 17.55 8.42
N GLN A 590 36.15 17.97 7.19
CA GLN A 590 35.36 18.97 6.48
C GLN A 590 33.92 18.45 6.26
N TYR A 591 33.76 17.14 6.06
CA TYR A 591 32.46 16.53 5.82
C TYR A 591 31.59 16.46 7.07
N PHE A 592 32.17 16.38 8.28
CA PHE A 592 31.38 16.39 9.52
C PHE A 592 30.46 17.60 9.61
N LYS A 593 30.98 18.82 9.39
CA LYS A 593 30.16 20.04 9.45
C LYS A 593 29.10 20.06 8.35
N ALA A 594 29.47 19.65 7.14
CA ALA A 594 28.56 19.59 6.00
C ALA A 594 27.41 18.61 6.26
N ILE A 595 27.72 17.41 6.75
CA ILE A 595 26.74 16.35 7.04
C ILE A 595 25.78 16.79 8.14
N VAL A 596 26.30 17.28 9.26
CA VAL A 596 25.45 17.75 10.38
C VAL A 596 24.55 18.93 9.98
N SER A 597 24.98 19.73 9.00
CA SER A 597 24.21 20.89 8.52
C SER A 597 23.26 20.55 7.36
N GLY A 598 23.44 19.40 6.72
CA GLY A 598 22.71 19.02 5.50
C GLY A 598 23.18 19.75 4.24
N ASP A 599 24.43 20.20 4.21
CA ASP A 599 25.05 20.82 3.03
C ASP A 599 25.30 19.75 1.94
N PRO A 600 25.26 20.10 0.64
CA PRO A 600 25.62 19.17 -0.43
C PRO A 600 27.02 18.59 -0.24
N ILE A 601 27.15 17.27 -0.42
CA ILE A 601 28.42 16.55 -0.40
C ILE A 601 28.54 15.63 -1.62
N ASN A 602 29.78 15.38 -2.03
CA ASN A 602 30.09 14.39 -3.06
C ASN A 602 30.40 13.03 -2.41
N ALA A 603 29.98 11.95 -3.05
CA ALA A 603 30.31 10.58 -2.70
C ALA A 603 30.32 9.69 -3.95
N ALA A 604 30.83 8.46 -3.85
CA ALA A 604 30.84 7.52 -4.96
C ALA A 604 30.56 6.10 -4.44
N PHE A 605 29.68 5.36 -5.12
CA PHE A 605 29.60 3.92 -4.90
C PHE A 605 30.79 3.24 -5.59
N LYS A 606 31.25 2.09 -5.08
CA LYS A 606 32.36 1.35 -5.70
C LYS A 606 32.01 1.03 -7.15
N HIS A 607 32.94 1.34 -8.07
CA HIS A 607 32.79 1.13 -9.51
C HIS A 607 31.66 1.92 -10.19
N GLN A 608 31.20 3.03 -9.57
CA GLN A 608 30.23 3.95 -10.15
C GLN A 608 30.78 5.38 -10.15
N ASP A 609 30.18 6.24 -10.98
CA ASP A 609 30.52 7.67 -11.02
C ASP A 609 30.20 8.35 -9.69
N ALA A 610 30.93 9.42 -9.38
CA ALA A 610 30.65 10.26 -8.23
C ALA A 610 29.31 10.99 -8.41
N PHE A 611 28.58 11.17 -7.31
CA PHE A 611 27.31 11.88 -7.27
C PHE A 611 27.26 12.84 -6.08
N GLU A 612 26.44 13.88 -6.23
CA GLU A 612 26.19 14.88 -5.18
C GLU A 612 24.83 14.60 -4.51
N PHE A 613 24.78 14.66 -3.18
CA PHE A 613 23.53 14.62 -2.43
C PHE A 613 23.58 15.47 -1.16
N LYS A 614 22.40 15.78 -0.61
CA LYS A 614 22.26 16.44 0.69
C LYS A 614 21.93 15.39 1.75
N PRO A 615 22.83 15.13 2.71
CA PRO A 615 22.57 14.20 3.80
C PRO A 615 21.56 14.82 4.76
N PHE A 616 20.68 14.00 5.32
CA PHE A 616 19.75 14.40 6.38
C PHE A 616 19.86 13.50 7.61
N CYS A 617 20.81 12.56 7.59
CA CYS A 617 21.06 11.65 8.69
C CYS A 617 21.56 12.41 9.91
N LYS A 618 21.09 11.99 11.10
CA LYS A 618 21.65 12.48 12.36
C LYS A 618 22.83 11.59 12.71
N LEU A 619 23.92 12.20 13.16
CA LEU A 619 25.10 11.47 13.61
C LEU A 619 24.98 11.21 15.11
N ALA A 620 25.11 9.94 15.52
CA ALA A 620 25.14 9.52 16.91
C ALA A 620 26.35 8.60 17.15
N TYR A 621 27.20 8.96 18.10
CA TYR A 621 28.39 8.17 18.44
C TYR A 621 28.41 7.85 19.93
N ALA A 622 28.91 6.66 20.28
CA ALA A 622 29.28 6.32 21.65
C ALA A 622 30.80 6.27 21.78
N THR A 623 31.33 6.82 22.88
CA THR A 623 32.76 6.73 23.19
C THR A 623 33.03 6.72 24.69
N ASN A 624 34.17 6.16 25.08
CA ASN A 624 34.67 6.23 26.45
C ASN A 624 35.64 7.39 26.65
N LYS A 625 36.22 7.94 25.57
CA LYS A 625 37.12 9.09 25.58
C LYS A 625 36.77 10.00 24.41
N LEU A 626 36.57 11.28 24.67
CA LEU A 626 36.35 12.21 23.57
C LEU A 626 37.61 12.26 22.69
N PRO A 627 37.47 12.16 21.36
CA PRO A 627 38.61 12.11 20.45
C PRO A 627 39.36 13.44 20.45
N ARG A 628 40.65 13.45 20.14
CA ARG A 628 41.32 14.72 19.84
C ARG A 628 40.86 15.22 18.47
N VAL A 629 40.63 16.53 18.34
CA VAL A 629 40.19 17.17 17.10
C VAL A 629 41.13 18.31 16.76
N LEU A 630 41.43 18.47 15.47
CA LEU A 630 42.27 19.57 14.99
C LEU A 630 41.47 20.87 14.84
N ASP A 631 40.16 20.76 14.61
CA ASP A 631 39.27 21.88 14.40
C ASP A 631 38.75 22.45 15.73
N ASN A 632 39.43 23.50 16.20
CA ASN A 632 39.05 24.20 17.43
C ASN A 632 37.97 25.29 17.25
N SER A 633 37.31 25.35 16.09
CA SER A 633 36.36 26.43 15.79
C SER A 633 35.05 26.31 16.57
N HIS A 634 34.42 27.45 16.89
CA HIS A 634 33.06 27.48 17.43
C HIS A 634 32.06 26.73 16.53
N GLY A 635 32.31 26.70 15.21
CA GLY A 635 31.50 25.94 14.26
C GLY A 635 31.53 24.44 14.49
N TYR A 636 32.67 23.88 14.90
CA TYR A 636 32.74 22.46 15.25
C TYR A 636 31.97 22.16 16.54
N PHE A 637 32.36 22.81 17.64
CA PHE A 637 31.82 22.48 18.97
C PHE A 637 30.33 22.78 19.14
N ARG A 638 29.78 23.81 18.48
CA ARG A 638 28.34 24.09 18.57
C ARG A 638 27.48 22.94 18.01
N ARG A 639 28.06 22.08 17.15
CA ARG A 639 27.37 20.94 16.54
C ARG A 639 27.37 19.70 17.43
N LEU A 640 28.15 19.67 18.50
CA LEU A 640 28.17 18.56 19.43
C LEU A 640 27.05 18.68 20.47
N LEU A 641 26.51 17.53 20.86
CA LEU A 641 25.57 17.35 21.96
C LEU A 641 26.07 16.17 22.82
N PRO A 642 27.03 16.41 23.73
CA PRO A 642 27.53 15.36 24.61
C PRO A 642 26.56 15.09 25.76
N ILE A 643 26.28 13.82 26.01
CA ILE A 643 25.45 13.35 27.13
C ILE A 643 26.26 12.33 27.92
N SER A 644 26.44 12.58 29.22
CA SER A 644 27.19 11.69 30.10
C SER A 644 26.32 10.52 30.59
N PHE A 645 26.89 9.32 30.49
CA PHE A 645 26.42 8.11 31.14
C PHE A 645 27.30 7.87 32.36
N LYS A 646 26.70 7.99 33.55
CA LYS A 646 27.40 8.12 34.84
C LYS A 646 27.49 6.81 35.62
N ARG A 647 26.61 5.85 35.33
CA ARG A 647 26.54 4.56 36.02
C ARG A 647 27.24 3.48 35.20
N GLN A 648 28.10 2.70 35.85
CA GLN A 648 28.76 1.54 35.27
C GLN A 648 28.22 0.27 35.94
N PHE A 649 27.86 -0.75 35.14
CA PHE A 649 27.27 -2.01 35.60
C PHE A 649 28.29 -3.16 35.47
N LEU A 650 29.11 -3.30 36.51
CA LEU A 650 30.14 -4.34 36.57
C LEU A 650 29.55 -5.72 36.90
N GLU A 651 30.37 -6.76 36.81
CA GLU A 651 30.00 -8.11 37.24
C GLU A 651 29.58 -8.14 38.72
N GLY A 652 28.42 -8.74 39.01
CA GLY A 652 27.83 -8.79 40.35
C GLY A 652 26.96 -7.59 40.74
N ASP A 653 26.82 -6.55 39.91
CA ASP A 653 25.86 -5.47 40.18
C ASP A 653 24.41 -6.03 40.15
N PRO A 654 23.62 -5.89 41.24
CA PRO A 654 22.24 -6.40 41.30
C PRO A 654 21.30 -5.74 40.28
N ASP A 655 21.63 -4.56 39.77
CA ASP A 655 20.85 -3.87 38.75
C ASP A 655 21.32 -4.20 37.31
N ARG A 656 22.36 -5.05 37.15
CA ARG A 656 22.79 -5.53 35.84
C ARG A 656 21.81 -6.57 35.31
N ASP A 657 21.07 -6.19 34.27
CA ASP A 657 20.09 -7.05 33.61
C ASP A 657 20.54 -7.43 32.19
N PRO A 658 20.93 -8.70 31.93
CA PRO A 658 21.37 -9.13 30.59
C PRO A 658 20.24 -9.12 29.55
N TYR A 659 18.98 -9.04 29.97
CA TYR A 659 17.81 -8.97 29.09
C TYR A 659 17.21 -7.56 29.02
N LEU A 660 17.93 -6.54 29.49
CA LEU A 660 17.42 -5.17 29.52
C LEU A 660 17.04 -4.66 28.13
N GLU A 661 17.89 -4.91 27.13
CA GLU A 661 17.64 -4.47 25.75
C GLU A 661 16.34 -5.04 25.19
N SER A 662 16.10 -6.36 25.33
CA SER A 662 14.86 -6.98 24.85
C SER A 662 13.63 -6.46 25.60
N LYS A 663 13.74 -6.22 26.91
CA LYS A 663 12.67 -5.62 27.72
C LYS A 663 12.36 -4.17 27.31
N LEU A 664 13.35 -3.42 26.84
CA LEU A 664 13.15 -2.05 26.33
C LEU A 664 12.56 -2.05 24.92
N LEU A 665 12.89 -3.04 24.08
CA LEU A 665 12.27 -3.22 22.76
C LEU A 665 10.76 -3.51 22.86
N GLU A 666 10.28 -4.12 23.95
CA GLU A 666 8.83 -4.27 24.24
C GLU A 666 8.11 -2.93 24.48
N GLU A 667 8.84 -1.87 24.82
CA GLU A 667 8.35 -0.51 25.03
C GLU A 667 8.64 0.41 23.81
N LEU A 668 9.11 -0.13 22.68
CA LEU A 668 9.65 0.67 21.57
C LEU A 668 8.64 1.71 21.03
N SER A 669 7.37 1.33 20.89
CA SER A 669 6.31 2.25 20.46
C SER A 669 6.01 3.34 21.51
N GLU A 670 6.15 3.04 22.79
CA GLU A 670 6.02 4.01 23.87
C GLU A 670 7.26 4.93 23.97
N ILE A 671 8.46 4.42 23.70
CA ILE A 671 9.69 5.21 23.57
C ILE A 671 9.59 6.16 22.37
N PHE A 672 8.96 5.72 21.28
CA PHE A 672 8.63 6.59 20.15
C PHE A 672 7.69 7.73 20.54
N GLN A 673 6.61 7.45 21.27
CA GLN A 673 5.73 8.50 21.80
C GLN A 673 6.46 9.47 22.73
N TRP A 674 7.34 8.94 23.59
CA TRP A 674 8.24 9.76 24.41
C TRP A 674 9.14 10.65 23.54
N SER A 675 9.64 10.15 22.42
CA SER A 675 10.46 10.90 21.47
C SER A 675 9.68 12.00 20.75
N LEU A 676 8.40 11.78 20.42
CA LEU A 676 7.53 12.80 19.83
C LEU A 676 7.32 14.00 20.76
N VAL A 677 7.20 13.76 22.07
CA VAL A 677 7.14 14.85 23.07
C VAL A 677 8.43 15.69 23.04
N GLY A 678 9.59 15.04 22.90
CA GLY A 678 10.86 15.73 22.71
C GLY A 678 10.91 16.53 21.40
N LEU A 679 10.48 15.93 20.29
CA LEU A 679 10.42 16.59 18.99
C LEU A 679 9.56 17.86 19.03
N HIS A 680 8.36 17.78 19.60
CA HIS A 680 7.45 18.92 19.72
C HIS A 680 8.02 20.03 20.59
N ARG A 681 8.71 19.66 21.70
CA ARG A 681 9.44 20.62 22.53
C ARG A 681 10.54 21.31 21.75
N LEU A 682 11.37 20.56 21.02
CA LEU A 682 12.46 21.08 20.19
C LEU A 682 11.93 22.07 19.12
N ILE A 683 10.87 21.68 18.41
CA ILE A 683 10.23 22.53 17.39
C ILE A 683 9.71 23.83 18.01
N LYS A 684 9.00 23.74 19.14
CA LYS A 684 8.45 24.91 19.82
C LYS A 684 9.53 25.87 20.32
N GLN A 685 10.66 25.35 20.80
CA GLN A 685 11.76 26.15 21.33
C GLN A 685 12.68 26.69 20.23
N GLY A 686 12.74 26.04 19.07
CA GLY A 686 13.68 26.37 17.99
C GLY A 686 15.14 26.02 18.30
N ARG A 687 15.42 25.42 19.45
CA ARG A 687 16.74 24.99 19.92
C ARG A 687 16.61 23.86 20.93
N PHE A 688 17.69 23.09 21.12
CA PHE A 688 17.76 22.09 22.17
C PHE A 688 17.68 22.73 23.56
N THR A 689 17.14 22.00 24.52
CA THR A 689 17.08 22.41 25.92
C THR A 689 18.49 22.73 26.43
N ASP A 690 18.64 23.88 27.10
CA ASP A 690 19.90 24.25 27.76
C ASP A 690 20.16 23.34 28.97
N CYS A 691 21.40 22.87 29.11
CA CYS A 691 21.85 21.97 30.18
C CYS A 691 23.28 22.34 30.59
N GLU A 692 23.47 22.75 31.85
CA GLU A 692 24.77 23.17 32.40
C GLU A 692 25.80 22.05 32.27
N GLU A 693 25.47 20.82 32.67
CA GLU A 693 26.38 19.67 32.56
C GLU A 693 26.89 19.44 31.12
N THR A 694 26.01 19.57 30.13
CA THR A 694 26.40 19.42 28.72
C THR A 694 27.26 20.58 28.24
N GLN A 695 27.04 21.78 28.75
CA GLN A 695 27.89 22.95 28.47
C GLN A 695 29.27 22.78 29.11
N ASP A 696 29.34 22.33 30.35
CA ASP A 696 30.59 22.06 31.07
C ASP A 696 31.40 20.98 30.35
N LEU A 697 30.78 19.87 29.94
CA LEU A 697 31.44 18.82 29.14
C LEU A 697 32.01 19.37 27.82
N LEU A 698 31.31 20.30 27.16
CA LEU A 698 31.81 20.94 25.94
C LEU A 698 32.97 21.91 26.22
N LEU A 699 32.92 22.63 27.34
CA LEU A 699 33.99 23.54 27.76
C LEU A 699 35.26 22.75 28.10
N ASP A 700 35.13 21.69 28.90
CA ASP A 700 36.23 20.79 29.21
C ASP A 700 36.81 20.16 27.94
N TYR A 701 35.96 19.74 27.01
CA TYR A 701 36.42 19.20 25.75
C TYR A 701 37.16 20.23 24.88
N LYS A 702 36.70 21.49 24.85
CA LYS A 702 37.41 22.59 24.19
C LYS A 702 38.78 22.84 24.82
N ARG A 703 38.83 22.90 26.16
CA ARG A 703 40.08 23.08 26.93
C ARG A 703 41.10 21.99 26.61
N LEU A 704 40.65 20.73 26.55
CA LEU A 704 41.51 19.59 26.21
C LEU A 704 42.10 19.66 24.80
N ASN A 705 41.40 20.27 23.83
CA ASN A 705 41.87 20.40 22.45
C ASN A 705 42.58 21.72 22.14
N ASN A 706 42.45 22.74 23.00
CA ASN A 706 43.07 24.04 22.83
C ASN A 706 43.97 24.40 24.03
N PRO A 707 45.28 24.04 23.98
CA PRO A 707 46.24 24.39 25.01
C PRO A 707 46.38 25.90 25.26
N VAL A 708 46.08 26.74 24.25
CA VAL A 708 46.14 28.21 24.37
C VAL A 708 44.98 28.72 25.21
N LEU A 709 43.77 28.18 25.01
CA LEU A 709 42.60 28.49 25.83
C LEU A 709 42.82 28.04 27.28
N ALA A 710 43.28 26.80 27.48
CA ALA A 710 43.60 26.28 28.80
C ALA A 710 44.66 27.14 29.53
N PHE A 711 45.70 27.58 28.82
CA PHE A 711 46.69 28.52 29.36
C PHE A 711 46.08 29.87 29.77
N ALA A 712 45.22 30.45 28.90
CA ALA A 712 44.60 31.74 29.18
C ALA A 712 43.71 31.69 30.43
N GLU A 713 43.00 30.59 30.66
CA GLU A 713 42.14 30.42 31.83
C GLU A 713 42.91 30.05 33.10
N ASP A 714 43.92 29.17 33.00
CA ASP A 714 44.66 28.66 34.16
C ASP A 714 45.73 29.63 34.67
N ARG A 715 46.30 30.44 33.77
CA ARG A 715 47.53 31.21 34.05
C ARG A 715 47.40 32.69 33.75
N CYS A 716 46.25 33.16 33.26
CA CYS A 716 46.05 34.57 32.96
C CYS A 716 44.80 35.14 33.64
N ALA A 717 44.82 36.43 33.91
CA ALA A 717 43.66 37.21 34.32
C ALA A 717 43.25 38.13 33.16
N LEU A 718 41.95 38.19 32.87
CA LEU A 718 41.37 39.05 31.84
C LEU A 718 40.70 40.27 32.51
N GLY A 719 40.89 41.46 31.96
CA GLY A 719 40.30 42.67 32.53
C GLY A 719 40.83 43.97 31.92
N ASP A 720 40.03 45.02 32.05
CA ASP A 720 40.41 46.36 31.62
C ASP A 720 41.59 46.87 32.47
N GLY A 721 42.61 47.45 31.81
CA GLY A 721 43.82 47.94 32.47
C GLY A 721 44.94 46.90 32.62
N TYR A 722 44.69 45.63 32.35
CA TYR A 722 45.75 44.61 32.32
C TYR A 722 46.60 44.72 31.05
N SER A 723 47.92 44.55 31.20
CA SER A 723 48.84 44.54 30.08
C SER A 723 50.10 43.74 30.38
N VAL A 724 50.48 42.85 29.46
CA VAL A 724 51.68 42.01 29.57
C VAL A 724 52.56 42.13 28.33
N LYS A 725 53.88 41.99 28.47
CA LYS A 725 54.78 41.94 27.31
C LYS A 725 54.46 40.71 26.47
N LYS A 726 54.47 40.89 25.15
CA LYS A 726 54.20 39.83 24.19
C LYS A 726 55.16 38.65 24.34
N ASP A 727 56.41 38.91 24.70
CA ASP A 727 57.43 37.86 24.84
C ASP A 727 57.22 37.07 26.14
N ASP A 728 57.04 37.77 27.26
CA ASP A 728 56.79 37.18 28.59
C ASP A 728 55.54 36.28 28.60
N LEU A 729 54.46 36.72 27.93
CA LEU A 729 53.24 35.92 27.83
C LEU A 729 53.46 34.61 27.04
N TYR A 730 54.25 34.66 25.97
CA TYR A 730 54.57 33.47 25.19
C TYR A 730 55.51 32.52 25.93
N ASP A 731 56.47 33.04 26.69
CA ASP A 731 57.34 32.20 27.52
C ASP A 731 56.58 31.53 28.66
N SER A 732 55.65 32.25 29.30
CA SER A 732 54.72 31.67 30.28
C SER A 732 53.88 30.54 29.68
N TYR A 733 53.39 30.71 28.44
CA TYR A 733 52.68 29.66 27.69
C TYR A 733 53.58 28.44 27.41
N ARG A 734 54.81 28.64 26.95
CA ARG A 734 55.76 27.54 26.71
C ARG A 734 56.01 26.72 27.97
N ASP A 735 56.18 27.40 29.09
CA ASP A 735 56.40 26.75 30.39
C ASP A 735 55.16 26.02 30.89
N TYR A 736 53.97 26.59 30.69
CA TYR A 736 52.71 25.90 30.93
C TYR A 736 52.61 24.62 30.09
N CYS A 737 52.87 24.69 28.78
CA CYS A 737 52.84 23.51 27.92
C CYS A 737 53.82 22.42 28.34
N ARG A 738 55.05 22.78 28.75
CA ARG A 738 56.04 21.81 29.26
C ARG A 738 55.57 21.13 30.54
N LYS A 739 54.97 21.88 31.47
CA LYS A 739 54.49 21.36 32.76
C LYS A 739 53.24 20.49 32.59
N SER A 740 52.35 20.87 31.68
CA SER A 740 51.08 20.19 31.42
C SER A 740 51.17 19.12 30.33
N GLY A 741 52.34 18.90 29.73
CA GLY A 741 52.55 17.89 28.68
C GLY A 741 51.93 18.23 27.31
N TYR A 742 51.63 19.50 27.05
CA TYR A 742 51.13 19.97 25.75
C TYR A 742 52.26 20.23 24.75
N SER A 743 51.96 20.03 23.47
CA SER A 743 52.86 20.45 22.38
C SER A 743 52.89 21.98 22.29
N ILE A 744 54.10 22.54 22.25
CA ILE A 744 54.30 23.99 22.16
C ILE A 744 53.97 24.47 20.75
N MET A 745 53.06 25.43 20.65
CA MET A 745 52.73 26.10 19.39
C MET A 745 53.75 27.19 19.06
N HIS A 746 54.08 27.37 17.77
CA HIS A 746 54.88 28.51 17.32
C HIS A 746 54.25 29.86 17.70
N LYS A 747 55.10 30.86 17.98
CA LYS A 747 54.73 32.14 18.56
C LYS A 747 53.62 32.88 17.80
N GLU A 748 53.70 32.95 16.48
CA GLU A 748 52.67 33.59 15.66
C GLU A 748 51.32 32.88 15.77
N ASN A 749 51.33 31.54 15.73
CA ASN A 749 50.12 30.73 15.85
C ASN A 749 49.52 30.84 17.26
N PHE A 750 50.36 30.87 18.32
CA PHE A 750 49.91 31.08 19.69
C PHE A 750 49.12 32.39 19.82
N PHE A 751 49.67 33.51 19.32
CA PHE A 751 48.97 34.79 19.40
C PHE A 751 47.71 34.81 18.55
N ARG A 752 47.73 34.20 17.36
CA ARG A 752 46.53 34.08 16.52
C ARG A 752 45.41 33.33 17.25
N GLU A 753 45.71 32.20 17.87
CA GLU A 753 44.76 31.43 18.67
C GLU A 753 44.32 32.18 19.93
N LEU A 754 45.23 32.88 20.61
CA LEU A 754 44.91 33.65 21.81
C LEU A 754 43.91 34.77 21.51
N TYR A 755 44.10 35.51 20.42
CA TYR A 755 43.13 36.54 19.98
C TYR A 755 41.79 35.94 19.53
N ALA A 756 41.81 34.74 18.95
CA ALA A 756 40.59 34.04 18.56
C ALA A 756 39.81 33.52 19.78
N ALA A 757 40.53 33.05 20.82
CA ALA A 757 39.97 32.58 22.08
C ALA A 757 39.46 33.73 22.96
N VAL A 758 40.16 34.88 22.96
CA VAL A 758 39.82 36.05 23.78
C VAL A 758 39.75 37.30 22.90
N ASN A 759 38.53 37.59 22.42
CA ASN A 759 38.27 38.63 21.41
C ASN A 759 38.41 40.08 21.94
N THR A 760 38.59 40.28 23.25
CA THR A 760 38.78 41.59 23.88
C THR A 760 40.23 42.07 23.86
N LEU A 761 41.19 41.18 23.55
CA LEU A 761 42.61 41.50 23.60
C LEU A 761 43.05 42.39 22.44
N ARG A 762 43.99 43.31 22.71
CA ARG A 762 44.54 44.22 21.70
C ARG A 762 46.07 44.22 21.72
N ALA A 763 46.67 44.22 20.54
CA ALA A 763 48.11 44.43 20.40
C ALA A 763 48.41 45.93 20.47
N ALA A 764 49.29 46.33 21.38
CA ALA A 764 49.76 47.70 21.49
C ALA A 764 51.30 47.75 21.47
N ARG A 765 51.83 48.89 21.04
CA ARG A 765 53.27 49.17 21.06
C ARG A 765 53.59 50.49 21.76
N PRO A 766 53.26 50.62 23.06
CA PRO A 766 53.50 51.85 23.81
C PRO A 766 55.01 52.13 23.96
N ARG A 767 55.33 53.39 24.26
CA ARG A 767 56.69 53.81 24.59
C ARG A 767 56.84 53.85 26.12
N ILE A 768 57.62 52.93 26.66
CA ILE A 768 57.89 52.77 28.11
C ILE A 768 59.40 52.92 28.30
N ASP A 769 59.83 53.77 29.23
CA ASP A 769 61.25 54.06 29.52
C ASP A 769 62.10 54.35 28.27
N GLY A 770 61.53 55.12 27.34
CA GLY A 770 62.20 55.53 26.10
C GLY A 770 62.23 54.48 24.98
N ARG A 771 61.83 53.22 25.24
CA ARG A 771 61.83 52.10 24.28
C ARG A 771 60.40 51.72 23.85
N ARG A 772 60.25 51.19 22.63
CA ARG A 772 58.97 50.69 22.10
C ARG A 772 58.86 49.18 22.32
N GLU A 773 57.93 48.75 23.17
CA GLU A 773 57.73 47.34 23.51
C GLU A 773 56.38 46.83 23.00
N TRP A 774 56.34 45.61 22.46
CA TRP A 774 55.08 44.97 22.07
C TRP A 774 54.39 44.39 23.30
N ARG A 775 53.18 44.84 23.58
CA ARG A 775 52.35 44.38 24.70
C ARG A 775 50.97 43.94 24.21
N ILE A 776 50.34 43.09 25.02
CA ILE A 776 48.95 42.67 24.85
C ILE A 776 48.15 43.35 25.95
N GLU A 777 47.14 44.13 25.58
CA GLU A 777 46.20 44.78 26.49
C GLU A 777 44.98 43.89 26.72
N GLY A 778 44.42 43.93 27.93
CA GLY A 778 43.27 43.13 28.35
C GLY A 778 43.62 41.81 29.04
N ILE A 779 44.92 41.50 29.20
CA ILE A 779 45.42 40.25 29.80
C ILE A 779 46.68 40.49 30.63
N ALA A 780 46.81 39.75 31.73
CA ALA A 780 48.05 39.65 32.51
C ALA A 780 48.27 38.22 33.02
N ILE A 781 49.51 37.88 33.40
CA ILE A 781 49.83 36.54 33.92
C ILE A 781 49.46 36.49 35.41
N ALA A 782 48.68 35.49 35.82
CA ALA A 782 48.08 35.40 37.16
C ALA A 782 49.11 35.39 38.32
N SER A 783 50.34 34.95 38.08
CA SER A 783 51.42 35.02 39.08
C SER A 783 51.92 36.43 39.39
N GLU A 784 51.49 37.44 38.63
CA GLU A 784 51.84 38.86 38.85
C GLU A 784 50.85 39.57 39.81
N PHE A 785 49.78 38.90 40.28
CA PHE A 785 48.71 39.50 41.11
C PHE A 785 48.47 38.82 42.46
N THR A 786 49.28 37.84 42.86
CA THR A 786 49.39 37.43 44.27
C THR A 786 50.40 38.32 44.97
N SER A 787 49.99 39.55 45.29
CA SER A 787 50.68 40.44 46.23
C SER A 787 49.67 41.30 46.96
#